data_AF-A0A1V8UKY6-F1
#
_entry.id   AF-A0A1V8UKY6-F1
#
_cell.length_a   1.000
_cell.length_b   1.000
_cell.length_c   1.000
_cell.angle_alpha   90.00
_cell.angle_beta   90.00
_cell.angle_gamma   90.00
#
_symmetry.space_group_name_H-M   'P 1'
#
loop_
_entity.id
_entity.type
_entity.pdbx_description
1 polymer ?
#
loop_
_entity_poly.entity_id
_entity_poly.type
_entity_poly.pdbx_seq_one_letter_code
_entity_poly.pdbx_strand_id
1 'polypeptide(L)'
;MTTEATSLASTPIQSPFELEASYGDWRDDLSKNGFVVVKNAIPRDRAERYQQQAFGWLQSFDPDLDLKRPETWNLDRLPIQTERNTYEHYAVVHERFMWEARMEPGVVEAFEKIWGTKELIVSFDSLNVTLPNLKPVRDPWPHVDQAPRKRGLHCIQGIINLSKAGDNDGSLVVIPRSHRLIAEFYDTKTDPSTWELRDNRYFSKEDMEFFESRGLKPQKVLAEPGDLILWDSRTIHWGGEPEPGKSDVVRTVIYAAYAPAKLATPEALEMKQKIFHINGATTHWPHDNIKLRDLEARRPDGTLDGKHRTAPLEAANRSEILLRLADLSCTYREKGQPGLRPGFGKAGETRIDQLEGTMNEIKHTLQTVLDQIQPIMLAFPAGDQNSIRHDAGSRAPRAPNVELPDMFWPTPGLTGGMIPNTHAAALEDLHSPATVMSSHMQPVTGLPPVPVITRLVHLFFEHIYPWFPIFHRLSFEAMIFEPGREILLYGILATSFRFWTDAAPSIEQRSAYVKLARERILLATIDDCTLLSAQALALAAVDALGQGTGPRAWNSMSLLATAAKHLELSKSQSLESAERSTPLVANDPDDDGELSIVQAEERKRLLWAICSLDRFSSVSHGQPGGIDMRNIRLPYPKSDDQWEQNSPDRWYQAPTMKSSFHEADTGASYDVWHHYIDALAFVDRSNQFLIQPVNLMVSVQCQEWQSNFRRLDTSLSSWFSALPAQVRESQAMFSPAWVMLQATVYLRSLPFNDFTSLSPGDLDCLPPMFAFVLWVAARSLAILWTTHHESTPGPDMDALLIGLRQMATRWPCAQRYADLLQLIMDDTDAEARPKLLEIFNDTRRTAYGLEKKLGKIAGSPSASQDLFSFDFLDMPFLDNDINDGSWLPLFSDNAVNDWL
;
A
#
# COMPACT_ATOMS: atom_id res chain seq x y z
N MET A 1 -16.29 -12.74 -27.67
CA MET A 1 -17.61 -12.46 -27.04
C MET A 1 -17.64 -13.18 -25.71
N THR A 2 -17.07 -12.57 -24.68
CA THR A 2 -17.30 -12.90 -23.28
C THR A 2 -18.38 -11.94 -22.80
N THR A 3 -19.54 -12.48 -22.42
CA THR A 3 -20.64 -11.70 -21.84
C THR A 3 -20.27 -11.34 -20.41
N GLU A 4 -19.63 -10.19 -20.22
CA GLU A 4 -19.51 -9.54 -18.92
C GLU A 4 -20.91 -9.17 -18.41
N ALA A 5 -21.24 -9.52 -17.17
CA ALA A 5 -22.46 -9.07 -16.52
C ALA A 5 -22.37 -7.56 -16.28
N THR A 6 -23.09 -6.76 -17.06
CA THR A 6 -23.07 -5.29 -16.92
C THR A 6 -23.84 -4.87 -15.67
N SER A 7 -23.17 -4.16 -14.75
CA SER A 7 -23.82 -3.57 -13.57
C SER A 7 -24.70 -2.38 -13.97
N LEU A 8 -25.97 -2.42 -13.54
CA LEU A 8 -26.95 -1.36 -13.79
C LEU A 8 -26.72 -0.14 -12.88
N ALA A 9 -26.92 1.05 -13.42
CA ALA A 9 -26.71 2.32 -12.72
C ALA A 9 -28.04 2.87 -12.18
N SER A 10 -28.16 3.07 -10.86
CA SER A 10 -29.42 3.49 -10.23
C SER A 10 -29.58 5.00 -10.02
N THR A 11 -28.54 5.81 -10.17
CA THR A 11 -28.60 7.26 -9.81
C THR A 11 -27.90 8.18 -10.82
N PRO A 12 -28.57 9.23 -11.34
CA PRO A 12 -27.94 10.26 -12.15
C PRO A 12 -26.92 11.10 -11.36
N ILE A 13 -25.81 11.45 -11.99
CA ILE A 13 -24.75 12.32 -11.45
C ILE A 13 -24.76 13.63 -12.25
N GLN A 14 -24.96 14.76 -11.56
CA GLN A 14 -24.91 16.08 -12.18
C GLN A 14 -23.48 16.55 -12.38
N SER A 15 -23.22 17.24 -13.48
CA SER A 15 -21.91 17.83 -13.72
C SER A 15 -21.65 18.98 -12.75
N PRO A 16 -20.45 19.07 -12.16
CA PRO A 16 -20.03 20.24 -11.41
C PRO A 16 -19.62 21.41 -12.32
N PHE A 17 -19.71 21.26 -13.65
CA PHE A 17 -19.21 22.21 -14.63
C PHE A 17 -20.24 22.51 -15.73
N GLU A 18 -20.35 23.80 -16.06
CA GLU A 18 -21.13 24.29 -17.20
C GLU A 18 -20.30 25.30 -18.00
N LEU A 19 -20.46 25.29 -19.32
CA LEU A 19 -19.96 26.35 -20.17
C LEU A 19 -20.93 27.54 -20.10
N GLU A 20 -20.40 28.73 -19.85
CA GLU A 20 -21.17 29.97 -19.83
C GLU A 20 -21.82 30.26 -21.18
N ALA A 21 -22.86 31.09 -21.15
CA ALA A 21 -23.64 31.43 -22.34
C ALA A 21 -22.86 32.29 -23.36
N SER A 22 -21.85 33.05 -22.94
CA SER A 22 -20.98 33.80 -23.84
C SER A 22 -19.64 34.19 -23.20
N TYR A 23 -18.55 33.86 -23.90
CA TYR A 23 -17.16 34.18 -23.63
C TYR A 23 -16.59 35.21 -24.61
N GLY A 24 -17.24 35.42 -25.77
CA GLY A 24 -16.75 36.29 -26.83
C GLY A 24 -15.63 35.68 -27.67
N ASP A 25 -15.47 34.35 -27.62
CA ASP A 25 -14.49 33.60 -28.41
C ASP A 25 -15.05 32.25 -28.88
N TRP A 26 -14.17 31.37 -29.39
CA TRP A 26 -14.53 30.07 -29.95
C TRP A 26 -15.25 29.13 -28.96
N ARG A 27 -15.17 29.37 -27.64
CA ARG A 27 -15.94 28.59 -26.65
C ARG A 27 -17.45 28.77 -26.82
N ASP A 28 -17.89 29.89 -27.41
CA ASP A 28 -19.29 30.14 -27.73
C ASP A 28 -19.80 29.16 -28.79
N ASP A 29 -18.97 28.85 -29.78
CA ASP A 29 -19.27 27.84 -30.80
C ASP A 29 -19.29 26.43 -30.21
N LEU A 30 -18.37 26.11 -29.29
CA LEU A 30 -18.37 24.83 -28.57
C LEU A 30 -19.65 24.66 -27.75
N SER A 31 -20.03 25.65 -26.94
CA SER A 31 -21.26 25.63 -26.15
C SER A 31 -22.51 25.52 -27.03
N LYS A 32 -22.55 26.30 -28.12
CA LYS A 32 -23.70 26.35 -29.03
C LYS A 32 -23.87 25.08 -29.86
N ASN A 33 -22.79 24.58 -30.47
CA ASN A 33 -22.81 23.53 -31.48
C ASN A 33 -22.39 22.16 -30.92
N GLY A 34 -21.77 22.11 -29.75
CA GLY A 34 -21.22 20.89 -29.15
C GLY A 34 -19.83 20.53 -29.66
N PHE A 35 -19.29 21.29 -30.62
CA PHE A 35 -17.93 21.12 -31.13
C PHE A 35 -17.37 22.44 -31.68
N VAL A 36 -16.05 22.50 -31.84
CA VAL A 36 -15.34 23.64 -32.41
C VAL A 36 -14.00 23.21 -33.00
N VAL A 37 -13.47 24.00 -33.94
CA VAL A 37 -12.09 23.87 -34.45
C VAL A 37 -11.29 25.10 -34.03
N VAL A 38 -10.37 24.93 -33.08
CA VAL A 38 -9.43 25.96 -32.66
C VAL A 38 -8.30 26.01 -33.68
N LYS A 39 -8.25 27.10 -34.44
CA LYS A 39 -7.31 27.27 -35.55
C LYS A 39 -5.89 27.51 -35.07
N ASN A 40 -4.93 26.86 -35.73
CA ASN A 40 -3.49 27.07 -35.50
C ASN A 40 -3.09 26.91 -34.01
N ALA A 41 -3.65 25.90 -33.33
CA ALA A 41 -3.28 25.55 -31.96
C ALA A 41 -1.81 25.08 -31.88
N ILE A 42 -1.33 24.45 -32.96
CA ILE A 42 0.06 24.12 -33.20
C ILE A 42 0.49 24.84 -34.49
N PRO A 43 1.64 25.54 -34.52
CA PRO A 43 2.22 26.05 -35.75
C PRO A 43 2.37 24.94 -36.79
N ARG A 44 1.99 25.24 -38.03
CA ARG A 44 1.92 24.27 -39.13
C ARG A 44 3.22 23.46 -39.32
N ASP A 45 4.38 24.11 -39.24
CA ASP A 45 5.68 23.46 -39.40
C ASP A 45 5.97 22.40 -38.32
N ARG A 46 5.47 22.63 -37.09
CA ARG A 46 5.58 21.66 -35.99
C ARG A 46 4.57 20.52 -36.15
N ALA A 47 3.34 20.84 -36.56
CA ALA A 47 2.34 19.82 -36.86
C ALA A 47 2.80 18.86 -37.97
N GLU A 48 3.37 19.41 -39.07
CA GLU A 48 3.97 18.63 -40.15
C GLU A 48 5.16 17.79 -39.65
N ARG A 49 5.97 18.30 -38.72
CA ARG A 49 7.05 17.53 -38.08
C ARG A 49 6.54 16.34 -37.27
N TYR A 50 5.52 16.54 -36.43
CA TYR A 50 4.90 15.45 -35.67
C TYR A 50 4.28 14.40 -36.60
N GLN A 51 3.68 14.84 -37.71
CA GLN A 51 3.20 13.93 -38.75
C GLN A 51 4.34 13.07 -39.33
N GLN A 52 5.48 13.68 -39.68
CA GLN A 52 6.64 12.93 -40.18
C GLN A 52 7.21 11.96 -39.14
N GLN A 53 7.17 12.30 -37.85
CA GLN A 53 7.58 11.39 -36.78
C GLN A 53 6.60 10.20 -36.63
N ALA A 54 5.29 10.43 -36.77
CA ALA A 54 4.31 9.34 -36.82
C ALA A 54 4.52 8.44 -38.05
N PHE A 55 4.91 9.01 -39.19
CA PHE A 55 5.28 8.26 -40.39
C PHE A 55 6.55 7.43 -40.18
N GLY A 56 7.59 8.02 -39.59
CA GLY A 56 8.82 7.31 -39.23
C GLY A 56 8.56 6.17 -38.24
N TRP A 57 7.64 6.38 -37.28
CA TRP A 57 7.20 5.33 -36.37
C TRP A 57 6.53 4.18 -37.13
N LEU A 58 5.63 4.46 -38.09
CA LEU A 58 4.98 3.43 -38.90
C LEU A 58 5.99 2.68 -39.79
N GLN A 59 6.91 3.40 -40.43
CA GLN A 59 7.99 2.84 -41.26
C GLN A 59 8.98 2.00 -40.46
N SER A 60 9.11 2.22 -39.15
CA SER A 60 9.95 1.37 -38.29
C SER A 60 9.48 -0.08 -38.20
N PHE A 61 8.24 -0.38 -38.61
CA PHE A 61 7.72 -1.74 -38.73
C PHE A 61 7.96 -2.34 -40.12
N ASP A 62 8.00 -1.51 -41.17
CA ASP A 62 8.26 -1.94 -42.55
C ASP A 62 9.15 -0.92 -43.27
N PRO A 63 10.46 -1.20 -43.40
CA PRO A 63 11.39 -0.30 -44.09
C PRO A 63 11.07 -0.07 -45.57
N ASP A 64 10.29 -0.95 -46.19
CA ASP A 64 9.86 -0.83 -47.59
C ASP A 64 8.62 0.08 -47.74
N LEU A 65 7.99 0.49 -46.64
CA LEU A 65 6.78 1.31 -46.64
C LEU A 65 7.05 2.72 -47.16
N ASP A 66 6.40 3.06 -48.27
CA ASP A 66 6.38 4.41 -48.82
C ASP A 66 4.95 4.96 -48.83
N LEU A 67 4.71 5.94 -47.96
CA LEU A 67 3.40 6.58 -47.79
C LEU A 67 2.95 7.40 -49.01
N LYS A 68 3.80 7.61 -50.01
CA LYS A 68 3.43 8.22 -51.29
C LYS A 68 3.08 7.19 -52.37
N ARG A 69 3.33 5.91 -52.11
CA ARG A 69 3.17 4.81 -53.06
C ARG A 69 2.25 3.72 -52.46
N PRO A 70 0.92 3.82 -52.68
CA PRO A 70 -0.06 2.89 -52.13
C PRO A 70 0.22 1.40 -52.44
N GLU A 71 0.90 1.11 -53.54
CA GLU A 71 1.35 -0.24 -53.91
C GLU A 71 2.34 -0.87 -52.93
N THR A 72 2.96 -0.07 -52.06
CA THR A 72 3.87 -0.57 -51.00
C THR A 72 3.13 -0.93 -49.71
N TRP A 73 1.85 -0.58 -49.58
CA TRP A 73 1.12 -0.71 -48.32
C TRP A 73 0.66 -2.15 -48.12
N ASN A 74 1.45 -2.92 -47.38
CA ASN A 74 1.13 -4.30 -47.04
C ASN A 74 0.61 -4.40 -45.60
N LEU A 75 -0.67 -4.71 -45.43
CA LEU A 75 -1.33 -4.81 -44.13
C LEU A 75 -0.63 -5.82 -43.18
N ASP A 76 -0.05 -6.90 -43.71
CA ASP A 76 0.60 -7.94 -42.91
C ASP A 76 1.95 -7.50 -42.32
N ARG A 77 2.56 -6.46 -42.90
CA ARG A 77 3.86 -5.91 -42.47
C ARG A 77 3.72 -4.72 -41.53
N LEU A 78 2.57 -4.04 -41.56
CA LEU A 78 2.22 -2.91 -40.70
C LEU A 78 1.90 -3.37 -39.26
N PRO A 79 2.06 -2.48 -38.26
CA PRO A 79 1.63 -2.78 -36.90
C PRO A 79 0.13 -3.00 -36.85
N ILE A 80 -0.30 -3.86 -35.94
CA ILE A 80 -1.72 -4.13 -35.71
C ILE A 80 -2.43 -2.83 -35.32
N GLN A 81 -3.45 -2.50 -36.10
CA GLN A 81 -4.30 -1.33 -35.93
C GLN A 81 -5.70 -1.80 -35.50
N THR A 82 -6.33 -1.08 -34.58
CA THR A 82 -7.69 -1.40 -34.14
C THR A 82 -8.69 -1.30 -35.30
N GLU A 83 -9.87 -1.90 -35.12
CA GLU A 83 -11.01 -1.72 -36.04
C GLU A 83 -11.45 -0.26 -36.18
N ARG A 84 -11.00 0.63 -35.28
CA ARG A 84 -11.26 2.08 -35.30
C ARG A 84 -10.15 2.92 -35.94
N ASN A 85 -9.21 2.28 -36.63
CA ASN A 85 -8.03 2.88 -37.27
C ASN A 85 -7.09 3.58 -36.27
N THR A 86 -7.06 3.12 -35.02
CA THR A 86 -6.18 3.67 -33.98
C THR A 86 -5.04 2.70 -33.64
N TYR A 87 -3.95 3.26 -33.12
CA TYR A 87 -2.84 2.56 -32.50
C TYR A 87 -2.80 2.95 -31.03
N GLU A 88 -2.98 1.96 -30.17
CA GLU A 88 -2.97 2.10 -28.71
C GLU A 88 -1.97 1.15 -28.03
N HIS A 89 -1.46 0.17 -28.77
CA HIS A 89 -0.42 -0.75 -28.35
C HIS A 89 0.99 -0.21 -28.67
N TYR A 90 2.01 -1.06 -28.51
CA TYR A 90 3.42 -0.77 -28.86
C TYR A 90 4.02 0.44 -28.12
N ALA A 91 3.45 0.80 -26.97
CA ALA A 91 3.77 2.00 -26.22
C ALA A 91 3.68 3.31 -27.02
N VAL A 92 2.98 3.31 -28.17
CA VAL A 92 2.97 4.46 -29.11
C VAL A 92 2.46 5.73 -28.43
N VAL A 93 1.51 5.59 -27.51
CA VAL A 93 0.90 6.71 -26.79
C VAL A 93 1.88 7.45 -25.88
N HIS A 94 3.08 6.92 -25.64
CA HIS A 94 4.16 7.56 -24.89
C HIS A 94 5.39 7.90 -25.73
N GLU A 95 5.31 7.81 -27.06
CA GLU A 95 6.38 8.30 -27.95
C GLU A 95 6.62 9.79 -27.76
N ARG A 96 7.86 10.22 -28.00
CA ARG A 96 8.30 11.62 -27.84
C ARG A 96 7.37 12.59 -28.57
N PHE A 97 7.06 12.33 -29.83
CA PHE A 97 6.21 13.21 -30.63
C PHE A 97 4.76 13.31 -30.11
N MET A 98 4.24 12.23 -29.50
CA MET A 98 2.90 12.23 -28.89
C MET A 98 2.87 13.18 -27.69
N TRP A 99 3.91 13.13 -26.86
CA TRP A 99 4.05 14.05 -25.72
C TRP A 99 4.32 15.47 -26.15
N GLU A 100 5.23 15.70 -27.09
CA GLU A 100 5.53 17.04 -27.60
C GLU A 100 4.27 17.71 -28.17
N ALA A 101 3.46 16.99 -28.95
CA ALA A 101 2.19 17.49 -29.47
C ALA A 101 1.17 17.80 -28.36
N ARG A 102 1.06 16.95 -27.32
CA ARG A 102 0.18 17.21 -26.16
C ARG A 102 0.62 18.46 -25.39
N MET A 103 1.92 18.71 -25.29
CA MET A 103 2.48 19.84 -24.53
C MET A 103 2.51 21.15 -25.32
N GLU A 104 2.00 21.18 -26.55
CA GLU A 104 1.96 22.39 -27.36
C GLU A 104 1.14 23.50 -26.66
N PRO A 105 1.67 24.73 -26.56
CA PRO A 105 1.01 25.79 -25.79
C PRO A 105 -0.43 26.05 -26.24
N GLY A 106 -0.69 26.16 -27.54
CA GLY A 106 -2.05 26.41 -28.03
C GLY A 106 -3.01 25.23 -27.82
N VAL A 107 -2.50 24.01 -27.64
CA VAL A 107 -3.32 22.86 -27.24
C VAL A 107 -3.68 22.96 -25.77
N VAL A 108 -2.69 23.11 -24.90
CA VAL A 108 -2.91 23.19 -23.45
C VAL A 108 -3.78 24.41 -23.10
N GLU A 109 -3.46 25.59 -23.64
CA GLU A 109 -4.20 26.83 -23.41
C GLU A 109 -5.67 26.73 -23.81
N ALA A 110 -6.00 25.96 -24.86
CA ALA A 110 -7.39 25.77 -25.27
C ALA A 110 -8.20 25.06 -24.17
N PHE A 111 -7.64 24.00 -23.58
CA PHE A 111 -8.27 23.32 -22.46
C PHE A 111 -8.22 24.13 -21.16
N GLU A 112 -7.16 24.90 -20.92
CA GLU A 112 -7.08 25.80 -19.76
C GLU A 112 -8.21 26.85 -19.81
N LYS A 113 -8.53 27.37 -21.01
CA LYS A 113 -9.65 28.30 -21.23
C LYS A 113 -11.02 27.66 -21.04
N ILE A 114 -11.19 26.40 -21.46
CA ILE A 114 -12.45 25.68 -21.23
C ILE A 114 -12.68 25.49 -19.74
N TRP A 115 -11.68 24.95 -19.03
CA TRP A 115 -11.86 24.54 -17.65
C TRP A 115 -11.61 25.64 -16.61
N GLY A 116 -11.07 26.78 -17.04
CA GLY A 116 -10.76 27.92 -16.17
C GLY A 116 -9.60 27.65 -15.19
N THR A 117 -8.71 26.71 -15.50
CA THR A 117 -7.57 26.36 -14.64
C THR A 117 -6.38 25.86 -15.46
N LYS A 118 -5.17 26.06 -14.92
CA LYS A 118 -3.91 25.51 -15.44
C LYS A 118 -3.57 24.13 -14.89
N GLU A 119 -4.28 23.69 -13.85
CA GLU A 119 -4.06 22.41 -13.17
C GLU A 119 -4.78 21.30 -13.93
N LEU A 120 -4.27 20.97 -15.11
CA LEU A 120 -4.85 19.97 -16.01
C LEU A 120 -4.06 18.67 -16.01
N ILE A 121 -4.78 17.58 -16.23
CA ILE A 121 -4.24 16.25 -16.55
C ILE A 121 -4.78 15.80 -17.92
N VAL A 122 -4.00 14.97 -18.64
CA VAL A 122 -4.29 14.56 -20.03
C VAL A 122 -4.53 13.06 -20.17
N SER A 123 -5.42 12.62 -21.05
CA SER A 123 -5.57 11.19 -21.40
C SER A 123 -4.36 10.65 -22.17
N PHE A 124 -4.02 9.37 -21.96
CA PHE A 124 -3.01 8.63 -22.76
C PHE A 124 -3.71 7.86 -23.88
N ASP A 125 -4.50 8.59 -24.66
CA ASP A 125 -5.26 8.02 -25.77
C ASP A 125 -4.36 7.79 -26.99
N SER A 126 -4.98 7.40 -28.08
CA SER A 126 -4.39 6.73 -29.23
C SER A 126 -3.85 7.66 -30.32
N LEU A 127 -2.96 7.11 -31.14
CA LEU A 127 -2.55 7.65 -32.44
C LEU A 127 -3.49 7.12 -33.52
N ASN A 128 -3.81 7.91 -34.54
CA ASN A 128 -4.47 7.42 -35.74
C ASN A 128 -3.67 7.80 -36.99
N VAL A 129 -3.25 6.79 -37.74
CA VAL A 129 -2.69 6.94 -39.09
C VAL A 129 -3.54 6.07 -40.01
N THR A 130 -4.45 6.69 -40.76
CA THR A 130 -5.33 5.98 -41.70
C THR A 130 -4.78 6.13 -43.11
N LEU A 131 -4.37 5.01 -43.70
CA LEU A 131 -3.96 4.93 -45.10
C LEU A 131 -5.22 4.81 -45.99
N PRO A 132 -5.51 5.79 -46.87
CA PRO A 132 -6.76 5.80 -47.63
C PRO A 132 -6.84 4.62 -48.60
N ASN A 133 -8.01 4.00 -48.76
CA ASN A 133 -8.21 2.83 -49.64
C ASN A 133 -7.51 1.52 -49.20
N LEU A 134 -6.80 1.47 -48.06
CA LEU A 134 -6.19 0.23 -47.56
C LEU A 134 -7.23 -0.75 -47.00
N LYS A 135 -8.24 -0.22 -46.31
CA LYS A 135 -9.33 -0.99 -45.69
C LYS A 135 -10.67 -0.60 -46.33
N PRO A 136 -11.67 -1.50 -46.30
CA PRO A 136 -13.04 -1.15 -46.69
C PRO A 136 -13.56 0.03 -45.86
N VAL A 137 -14.38 0.88 -46.50
CA VAL A 137 -15.07 1.96 -45.80
C VAL A 137 -16.06 1.37 -44.81
N ARG A 138 -16.02 1.87 -43.58
CA ARG A 138 -16.93 1.47 -42.51
C ARG A 138 -18.20 2.31 -42.54
N ASP A 139 -19.33 1.67 -42.26
CA ASP A 139 -20.61 2.35 -42.07
C ASP A 139 -20.57 3.32 -40.88
N PRO A 140 -21.39 4.39 -40.85
CA PRO A 140 -21.49 5.26 -39.69
C PRO A 140 -21.87 4.52 -38.40
N TRP A 141 -21.22 4.85 -37.28
CA TRP A 141 -21.57 4.34 -35.93
C TRP A 141 -21.84 5.51 -34.97
N PRO A 142 -22.99 6.19 -35.06
CA PRO A 142 -23.29 7.32 -34.18
C PRO A 142 -23.25 6.88 -32.72
N HIS A 143 -22.44 7.56 -31.91
CA HIS A 143 -22.34 7.32 -30.48
C HIS A 143 -22.00 8.60 -29.72
N VAL A 144 -22.19 8.54 -28.40
CA VAL A 144 -21.64 9.49 -27.43
C VAL A 144 -20.79 8.72 -26.44
N ASP A 145 -19.84 9.41 -25.82
CA ASP A 145 -18.88 8.82 -24.86
C ASP A 145 -19.07 9.34 -23.44
N GLN A 146 -20.28 9.82 -23.14
CA GLN A 146 -20.72 10.09 -21.78
C GLN A 146 -21.94 9.25 -21.45
N ALA A 147 -21.87 8.51 -20.33
CA ALA A 147 -22.95 7.65 -19.87
C ALA A 147 -24.27 8.43 -19.65
N PRO A 148 -25.44 7.80 -19.87
CA PRO A 148 -26.75 8.45 -19.67
C PRO A 148 -26.98 8.94 -18.23
N ARG A 149 -26.35 8.29 -17.24
CA ARG A 149 -26.39 8.73 -15.84
C ARG A 149 -25.65 10.06 -15.60
N LYS A 150 -24.64 10.40 -16.41
CA LYS A 150 -23.85 11.64 -16.24
C LYS A 150 -24.59 12.79 -16.94
N ARG A 151 -25.24 13.65 -16.15
CA ARG A 151 -26.00 14.82 -16.62
C ARG A 151 -25.12 16.06 -16.65
N GLY A 152 -25.35 16.95 -17.62
CA GLY A 152 -24.46 18.10 -17.85
C GLY A 152 -23.15 17.71 -18.56
N LEU A 153 -22.21 18.64 -18.71
CA LEU A 153 -20.94 18.42 -19.42
C LEU A 153 -19.88 17.84 -18.47
N HIS A 154 -19.41 16.61 -18.69
CA HIS A 154 -18.36 16.00 -17.84
C HIS A 154 -17.00 15.89 -18.54
N CYS A 155 -16.97 15.81 -19.87
CA CYS A 155 -15.72 15.68 -20.62
C CYS A 155 -15.78 16.39 -21.97
N ILE A 156 -14.74 17.17 -22.27
CA ILE A 156 -14.42 17.66 -23.62
C ILE A 156 -13.33 16.78 -24.21
N GLN A 157 -13.63 16.14 -25.33
CA GLN A 157 -12.65 15.38 -26.10
C GLN A 157 -11.91 16.28 -27.09
N GLY A 158 -10.74 15.81 -27.53
CA GLY A 158 -9.90 16.55 -28.45
C GLY A 158 -9.16 15.68 -29.46
N ILE A 159 -9.01 16.22 -30.67
CA ILE A 159 -8.17 15.71 -31.73
C ILE A 159 -7.15 16.79 -32.09
N ILE A 160 -5.88 16.51 -31.84
CA ILE A 160 -4.77 17.27 -32.39
C ILE A 160 -4.60 16.82 -33.84
N ASN A 161 -4.94 17.71 -34.77
CA ASN A 161 -5.02 17.38 -36.19
C ASN A 161 -3.66 17.62 -36.88
N LEU A 162 -3.01 16.57 -37.39
CA LEU A 162 -1.67 16.66 -37.99
C LEU A 162 -1.68 16.56 -39.53
N SER A 163 -2.81 16.17 -40.12
CA SER A 163 -3.02 16.10 -41.57
C SER A 163 -4.16 17.01 -42.01
N LYS A 164 -4.23 17.34 -43.29
CA LYS A 164 -5.42 18.00 -43.84
C LYS A 164 -6.65 17.11 -43.67
N ALA A 165 -7.79 17.71 -43.37
CA ALA A 165 -9.11 17.08 -43.31
C ALA A 165 -10.08 17.89 -44.18
N GLY A 166 -10.09 17.61 -45.49
CA GLY A 166 -10.98 18.22 -46.48
C GLY A 166 -12.26 17.42 -46.75
N ASP A 167 -13.00 17.84 -47.79
CA ASP A 167 -14.33 17.32 -48.13
C ASP A 167 -14.35 15.83 -48.51
N ASN A 168 -13.25 15.27 -48.99
CA ASN A 168 -13.14 13.85 -49.33
C ASN A 168 -12.27 13.06 -48.32
N ASP A 169 -11.62 13.74 -47.37
CA ASP A 169 -10.66 13.11 -46.46
C ASP A 169 -11.36 12.56 -45.21
N GLY A 170 -10.70 11.62 -44.54
CA GLY A 170 -11.17 11.10 -43.25
C GLY A 170 -11.05 12.15 -42.16
N SER A 171 -12.09 12.30 -41.32
CA SER A 171 -12.12 13.26 -40.21
C SER A 171 -13.17 12.87 -39.17
N LEU A 172 -13.27 13.62 -38.08
CA LEU A 172 -14.39 13.51 -37.16
C LEU A 172 -15.69 13.92 -37.86
N VAL A 173 -16.75 13.13 -37.69
CA VAL A 173 -18.11 13.51 -38.05
C VAL A 173 -18.90 13.70 -36.76
N VAL A 174 -19.61 14.82 -36.67
CA VAL A 174 -20.42 15.20 -35.51
C VAL A 174 -21.85 15.49 -35.96
N ILE A 175 -22.80 15.45 -35.03
CA ILE A 175 -24.15 15.99 -35.25
C ILE A 175 -24.27 17.25 -34.40
N PRO A 176 -24.10 18.45 -35.00
CA PRO A 176 -24.11 19.69 -34.24
C PRO A 176 -25.41 19.88 -33.46
N ARG A 177 -25.29 20.39 -32.23
CA ARG A 177 -26.37 20.64 -31.26
C ARG A 177 -27.03 19.40 -30.65
N SER A 178 -26.60 18.18 -31.01
CA SER A 178 -27.14 16.94 -30.44
C SER A 178 -26.96 16.85 -28.92
N HIS A 179 -25.86 17.40 -28.37
CA HIS A 179 -25.58 17.43 -26.93
C HIS A 179 -26.67 18.12 -26.10
N ARG A 180 -27.42 19.06 -26.70
CA ARG A 180 -28.54 19.77 -26.05
C ARG A 180 -29.79 18.90 -25.92
N LEU A 181 -29.90 17.84 -26.72
CA LEU A 181 -31.05 16.95 -26.79
C LEU A 181 -30.78 15.57 -26.18
N ILE A 182 -29.51 15.25 -25.86
CA ILE A 182 -29.15 13.95 -25.27
C ILE A 182 -29.90 13.66 -23.98
N ALA A 183 -30.04 14.64 -23.09
CA ALA A 183 -30.75 14.43 -21.82
C ALA A 183 -32.25 14.13 -22.07
N GLU A 184 -32.90 14.92 -22.92
CA GLU A 184 -34.30 14.70 -23.32
C GLU A 184 -34.48 13.33 -24.00
N PHE A 185 -33.55 12.94 -24.87
CA PHE A 185 -33.55 11.63 -25.50
C PHE A 185 -33.53 10.52 -24.44
N TYR A 186 -32.59 10.55 -23.49
CA TYR A 186 -32.54 9.54 -22.44
C TYR A 186 -33.79 9.52 -21.58
N ASP A 187 -34.34 10.69 -21.24
CA ASP A 187 -35.51 10.80 -20.37
C ASP A 187 -36.81 10.33 -21.04
N THR A 188 -36.89 10.40 -22.38
CA THR A 188 -38.13 10.14 -23.12
C THR A 188 -38.10 8.90 -24.00
N LYS A 189 -36.91 8.39 -24.35
CA LYS A 189 -36.71 7.27 -25.28
C LYS A 189 -35.99 6.08 -24.67
N THR A 190 -35.47 6.20 -23.44
CA THR A 190 -34.80 5.09 -22.77
C THR A 190 -35.40 4.83 -21.39
N ASP A 191 -35.16 3.64 -20.87
CA ASP A 191 -35.55 3.27 -19.51
C ASP A 191 -34.34 3.42 -18.57
N PRO A 192 -34.37 4.30 -17.56
CA PRO A 192 -33.28 4.46 -16.61
C PRO A 192 -32.86 3.16 -15.91
N SER A 193 -33.76 2.20 -15.73
CA SER A 193 -33.45 0.90 -15.12
C SER A 193 -32.52 0.04 -15.97
N THR A 194 -32.37 0.38 -17.26
CA THR A 194 -31.52 -0.32 -18.23
C THR A 194 -30.17 0.37 -18.45
N TRP A 195 -29.91 1.48 -17.77
CA TRP A 195 -28.66 2.22 -17.95
C TRP A 195 -27.46 1.46 -17.36
N GLU A 196 -26.43 1.30 -18.17
CA GLU A 196 -25.16 0.70 -17.78
C GLU A 196 -24.20 1.75 -17.21
N LEU A 197 -23.20 1.30 -16.44
CA LEU A 197 -22.10 2.18 -16.01
C LEU A 197 -21.15 2.61 -17.15
N ARG A 198 -21.30 2.03 -18.34
CA ARG A 198 -20.45 2.25 -19.51
C ARG A 198 -20.60 3.67 -20.05
N ASP A 199 -19.47 4.34 -20.31
CA ASP A 199 -19.49 5.72 -20.79
C ASP A 199 -19.82 5.88 -22.28
N ASN A 200 -19.77 4.82 -23.10
CA ASN A 200 -20.16 4.91 -24.51
C ASN A 200 -21.55 4.31 -24.82
N ARG A 201 -22.41 5.10 -25.47
CA ARG A 201 -23.74 4.71 -25.95
C ARG A 201 -23.85 4.91 -27.47
N TYR A 202 -24.11 3.82 -28.18
CA TYR A 202 -24.33 3.78 -29.63
C TYR A 202 -25.80 3.94 -29.97
N PHE A 203 -26.15 4.70 -31.00
CA PHE A 203 -27.53 4.98 -31.40
C PHE A 203 -27.95 4.09 -32.58
N SER A 204 -29.12 3.45 -32.46
CA SER A 204 -29.72 2.72 -33.58
C SER A 204 -30.31 3.67 -34.63
N LYS A 205 -30.78 3.14 -35.75
CA LYS A 205 -31.49 3.96 -36.77
C LYS A 205 -32.76 4.60 -36.17
N GLU A 206 -33.51 3.83 -35.39
CA GLU A 206 -34.71 4.29 -34.68
C GLU A 206 -34.39 5.38 -33.65
N ASP A 207 -33.28 5.22 -32.91
CA ASP A 207 -32.81 6.26 -32.00
C ASP A 207 -32.47 7.56 -32.77
N MET A 208 -31.84 7.44 -33.94
CA MET A 208 -31.43 8.57 -34.77
C MET A 208 -32.61 9.38 -35.32
N GLU A 209 -33.77 8.76 -35.55
CA GLU A 209 -35.00 9.45 -36.00
C GLU A 209 -35.43 10.56 -35.03
N PHE A 210 -35.16 10.40 -33.73
CA PHE A 210 -35.43 11.44 -32.72
C PHE A 210 -34.67 12.74 -33.00
N PHE A 211 -33.40 12.64 -33.40
CA PHE A 211 -32.55 13.79 -33.69
C PHE A 211 -32.83 14.35 -35.08
N GLU A 212 -33.02 13.47 -36.06
CA GLU A 212 -33.31 13.85 -37.46
C GLU A 212 -34.65 14.57 -37.59
N SER A 213 -35.70 14.11 -36.90
CA SER A 213 -37.01 14.79 -36.86
C SER A 213 -36.96 16.20 -36.25
N ARG A 214 -35.91 16.51 -35.49
CA ARG A 214 -35.62 17.86 -34.96
C ARG A 214 -34.69 18.67 -35.88
N GLY A 215 -34.41 18.18 -37.07
CA GLY A 215 -33.63 18.85 -38.11
C GLY A 215 -32.11 18.81 -37.88
N LEU A 216 -31.61 17.93 -37.01
CA LEU A 216 -30.18 17.74 -36.81
C LEU A 216 -29.63 16.81 -37.90
N LYS A 217 -28.44 17.13 -38.42
CA LYS A 217 -27.80 16.38 -39.49
C LYS A 217 -26.32 16.17 -39.21
N PRO A 218 -25.73 15.08 -39.69
CA PRO A 218 -24.29 14.87 -39.64
C PRO A 218 -23.53 15.98 -40.37
N GLN A 219 -22.39 16.37 -39.80
CA GLN A 219 -21.44 17.32 -40.36
C GLN A 219 -20.03 16.76 -40.18
N LYS A 220 -19.28 16.65 -41.28
CA LYS A 220 -17.85 16.38 -41.21
C LYS A 220 -17.10 17.63 -40.75
N VAL A 221 -16.17 17.46 -39.82
CA VAL A 221 -15.34 18.54 -39.30
C VAL A 221 -14.14 18.72 -40.23
N LEU A 222 -14.00 19.92 -40.80
CA LEU A 222 -12.87 20.27 -41.65
C LEU A 222 -11.77 20.95 -40.83
N ALA A 223 -10.52 20.54 -41.03
CA ALA A 223 -9.38 21.03 -40.27
C ALA A 223 -8.09 21.01 -41.09
N GLU A 224 -7.19 21.94 -40.79
CA GLU A 224 -5.84 22.01 -41.37
C GLU A 224 -4.81 21.41 -40.40
N PRO A 225 -3.61 21.02 -40.87
CA PRO A 225 -2.52 20.62 -39.98
C PRO A 225 -2.22 21.69 -38.93
N GLY A 226 -2.24 21.30 -37.66
CA GLY A 226 -2.02 22.16 -36.51
C GLY A 226 -3.29 22.72 -35.86
N ASP A 227 -4.46 22.49 -36.46
CA ASP A 227 -5.74 22.78 -35.80
C ASP A 227 -6.02 21.79 -34.65
N LEU A 228 -6.79 22.23 -33.66
CA LEU A 228 -7.31 21.39 -32.58
C LEU A 228 -8.83 21.31 -32.70
N ILE A 229 -9.36 20.11 -32.89
CA ILE A 229 -10.80 19.85 -32.91
C ILE A 229 -11.23 19.47 -31.49
N LEU A 230 -12.23 20.14 -30.94
CA LEU A 230 -12.77 19.89 -29.61
C LEU A 230 -14.26 19.60 -29.68
N TRP A 231 -14.77 18.67 -28.87
CA TRP A 231 -16.20 18.40 -28.78
C TRP A 231 -16.63 17.95 -27.39
N ASP A 232 -17.87 18.29 -27.05
CA ASP A 232 -18.57 17.78 -25.87
C ASP A 232 -18.79 16.27 -26.04
N SER A 233 -18.46 15.47 -25.02
CA SER A 233 -18.62 14.00 -25.09
C SER A 233 -20.06 13.55 -25.27
N ARG A 234 -21.04 14.44 -25.08
CA ARG A 234 -22.47 14.25 -25.39
C ARG A 234 -22.83 14.56 -26.84
N THR A 235 -21.95 15.14 -27.63
CA THR A 235 -22.20 15.36 -29.06
C THR A 235 -22.10 14.03 -29.79
N ILE A 236 -23.17 13.63 -30.48
CA ILE A 236 -23.18 12.40 -31.28
C ILE A 236 -22.11 12.53 -32.36
N HIS A 237 -21.21 11.55 -32.43
CA HIS A 237 -20.06 11.59 -33.32
C HIS A 237 -19.58 10.19 -33.74
N TRP A 238 -18.69 10.16 -34.73
CA TRP A 238 -17.93 8.99 -35.16
C TRP A 238 -16.72 9.39 -36.00
N GLY A 239 -15.80 8.44 -36.24
CA GLY A 239 -14.70 8.62 -37.18
C GLY A 239 -15.15 8.42 -38.61
N GLY A 240 -15.14 9.48 -39.42
CA GLY A 240 -15.38 9.40 -40.86
C GLY A 240 -14.17 8.88 -41.62
N GLU A 241 -14.43 7.98 -42.57
CA GLU A 241 -13.43 7.43 -43.48
C GLU A 241 -13.16 8.36 -44.67
N PRO A 242 -11.95 8.30 -45.26
CA PRO A 242 -11.70 8.94 -46.55
C PRO A 242 -12.57 8.31 -47.65
N GLU A 243 -13.06 9.15 -48.57
CA GLU A 243 -13.87 8.68 -49.69
C GLU A 243 -13.03 7.83 -50.66
N PRO A 244 -13.45 6.59 -50.99
CA PRO A 244 -12.72 5.71 -51.88
C PRO A 244 -12.44 6.34 -53.24
N GLY A 245 -11.16 6.30 -53.64
CA GLY A 245 -10.71 6.82 -54.92
C GLY A 245 -10.75 8.35 -55.06
N LYS A 246 -11.11 9.10 -54.02
CA LYS A 246 -11.16 10.57 -54.04
C LYS A 246 -10.21 11.27 -53.06
N SER A 247 -9.65 10.53 -52.10
CA SER A 247 -8.66 11.04 -51.17
C SER A 247 -7.37 10.21 -51.23
N ASP A 248 -6.25 10.91 -51.30
CA ASP A 248 -4.88 10.42 -51.18
C ASP A 248 -4.23 10.85 -49.85
N VAL A 249 -5.01 11.50 -48.97
CA VAL A 249 -4.49 12.04 -47.71
C VAL A 249 -4.39 10.94 -46.67
N VAL A 250 -3.17 10.70 -46.18
CA VAL A 250 -2.93 9.88 -45.00
C VAL A 250 -3.37 10.65 -43.75
N ARG A 251 -4.57 10.33 -43.27
CA ARG A 251 -5.13 10.97 -42.07
C ARG A 251 -4.24 10.66 -40.88
N THR A 252 -3.71 11.70 -40.25
CA THR A 252 -2.80 11.60 -39.11
C THR A 252 -3.30 12.48 -37.99
N VAL A 253 -3.70 11.88 -36.87
CA VAL A 253 -4.21 12.64 -35.71
C VAL A 253 -3.83 11.99 -34.38
N ILE A 254 -3.80 12.80 -33.33
CA ILE A 254 -3.58 12.36 -31.95
C ILE A 254 -4.84 12.67 -31.13
N TYR A 255 -5.37 11.66 -30.46
CA TYR A 255 -6.45 11.84 -29.51
C TYR A 255 -5.89 12.31 -28.16
N ALA A 256 -6.42 13.43 -27.65
CA ALA A 256 -6.02 13.99 -26.37
C ALA A 256 -7.17 14.81 -25.78
N ALA A 257 -7.62 14.40 -24.60
CA ALA A 257 -8.57 15.15 -23.79
C ALA A 257 -7.86 15.60 -22.51
N TYR A 258 -8.31 16.73 -21.96
CA TYR A 258 -7.78 17.28 -20.72
C TYR A 258 -8.91 17.59 -19.78
N ALA A 259 -8.65 17.46 -18.50
CA ALA A 259 -9.57 17.85 -17.44
C ALA A 259 -8.79 18.35 -16.22
N PRO A 260 -9.42 19.14 -15.33
CA PRO A 260 -8.81 19.54 -14.08
C PRO A 260 -8.42 18.33 -13.23
N ALA A 261 -7.21 18.35 -12.68
CA ALA A 261 -6.73 17.30 -11.79
C ALA A 261 -7.68 17.09 -10.59
N LYS A 262 -8.28 18.17 -10.09
CA LYS A 262 -9.25 18.16 -8.98
C LYS A 262 -10.53 17.35 -9.24
N LEU A 263 -10.84 17.03 -10.50
CA LEU A 263 -11.99 16.19 -10.84
C LEU A 263 -11.66 14.69 -10.74
N ALA A 264 -10.39 14.33 -10.65
CA ALA A 264 -9.98 12.95 -10.52
C ALA A 264 -10.04 12.50 -9.05
N THR A 265 -10.52 11.27 -8.83
CA THR A 265 -10.38 10.64 -7.51
C THR A 265 -8.93 10.21 -7.29
N PRO A 266 -8.48 10.04 -6.03
CA PRO A 266 -7.15 9.52 -5.74
C PRO A 266 -6.85 8.19 -6.44
N GLU A 267 -7.85 7.31 -6.57
CA GLU A 267 -7.74 6.02 -7.24
C GLU A 267 -7.56 6.16 -8.75
N ALA A 268 -8.28 7.11 -9.37
CA ALA A 268 -8.12 7.41 -10.79
C ALA A 268 -6.73 7.97 -11.09
N LEU A 269 -6.20 8.83 -10.21
CA LEU A 269 -4.83 9.34 -10.29
C LEU A 269 -3.80 8.22 -10.12
N GLU A 270 -3.95 7.37 -9.10
CA GLU A 270 -3.05 6.24 -8.88
C GLU A 270 -3.06 5.27 -10.08
N MET A 271 -4.24 4.95 -10.62
CA MET A 271 -4.37 4.12 -11.82
C MET A 271 -3.70 4.77 -13.03
N LYS A 272 -3.91 6.08 -13.24
CA LYS A 272 -3.25 6.84 -14.29
C LYS A 272 -1.73 6.77 -14.18
N GLN A 273 -1.20 6.97 -12.98
CA GLN A 273 0.23 6.88 -12.70
C GLN A 273 0.74 5.46 -12.99
N LYS A 274 0.05 4.41 -12.54
CA LYS A 274 0.40 3.01 -12.86
C LYS A 274 0.47 2.77 -14.36
N ILE A 275 -0.55 3.20 -15.10
CA ILE A 275 -0.62 3.05 -16.56
C ILE A 275 0.53 3.78 -17.25
N PHE A 276 0.88 4.99 -16.79
CA PHE A 276 2.05 5.71 -17.31
C PHE A 276 3.35 4.92 -17.11
N HIS A 277 3.58 4.35 -15.92
CA HIS A 277 4.84 3.65 -15.61
C HIS A 277 5.06 2.37 -16.44
N ILE A 278 3.99 1.78 -16.96
CA ILE A 278 4.03 0.61 -17.85
C ILE A 278 3.89 0.98 -19.34
N ASN A 279 3.93 2.27 -19.68
CA ASN A 279 3.72 2.82 -21.02
C ASN A 279 2.38 2.40 -21.68
N GLY A 280 1.32 2.26 -20.90
CA GLY A 280 0.00 1.83 -21.38
C GLY A 280 -0.91 2.97 -21.85
N ALA A 281 -1.89 2.64 -22.69
CA ALA A 281 -2.93 3.59 -23.10
C ALA A 281 -4.11 3.62 -22.13
N THR A 282 -4.78 4.76 -22.05
CA THR A 282 -6.02 4.95 -21.29
C THR A 282 -7.25 5.06 -22.20
N THR A 283 -8.44 5.15 -21.60
CA THR A 283 -9.62 5.71 -22.29
C THR A 283 -9.39 7.20 -22.62
N HIS A 284 -10.34 7.81 -23.33
CA HIS A 284 -10.30 9.25 -23.60
C HIS A 284 -10.49 10.11 -22.33
N TRP A 285 -11.03 9.55 -21.25
CA TRP A 285 -11.27 10.31 -20.01
C TRP A 285 -9.93 10.61 -19.29
N PRO A 286 -9.66 11.88 -18.93
CA PRO A 286 -8.38 12.22 -18.27
C PRO A 286 -8.38 12.02 -16.76
N HIS A 287 -9.57 12.08 -16.13
CA HIS A 287 -9.78 12.16 -14.67
C HIS A 287 -10.73 11.11 -14.09
N ASP A 288 -11.58 10.51 -14.91
CA ASP A 288 -12.55 9.47 -14.52
C ASP A 288 -12.41 8.27 -15.48
N ASN A 289 -13.01 7.12 -15.18
CA ASN A 289 -13.00 5.94 -16.04
C ASN A 289 -11.61 5.60 -16.62
N ILE A 290 -10.57 5.77 -15.78
CA ILE A 290 -9.19 5.49 -16.12
C ILE A 290 -9.01 3.97 -16.12
N LYS A 291 -8.91 3.40 -17.31
CA LYS A 291 -8.73 1.96 -17.52
C LYS A 291 -7.55 1.73 -18.45
N LEU A 292 -6.72 0.75 -18.11
CA LEU A 292 -5.65 0.27 -18.96
C LEU A 292 -6.27 -0.40 -20.19
N ARG A 293 -5.89 0.04 -21.39
CA ARG A 293 -6.15 -0.73 -22.62
C ARG A 293 -5.13 -1.86 -22.73
N ASP A 294 -5.47 -2.89 -23.50
CA ASP A 294 -4.59 -4.03 -23.72
C ASP A 294 -3.18 -3.59 -24.13
N LEU A 295 -2.18 -4.00 -23.35
CA LEU A 295 -0.78 -3.65 -23.63
C LEU A 295 -0.29 -4.35 -24.89
N GLU A 296 -0.67 -5.61 -25.05
CA GLU A 296 -0.14 -6.52 -26.05
C GLU A 296 -0.96 -6.47 -27.34
N ALA A 297 -0.28 -6.23 -28.45
CA ALA A 297 -0.90 -6.33 -29.76
C ALA A 297 -0.98 -7.81 -30.19
N ARG A 298 -2.19 -8.33 -30.36
CA ARG A 298 -2.42 -9.73 -30.77
C ARG A 298 -3.04 -9.80 -32.16
N ARG A 299 -2.57 -10.74 -32.97
CA ARG A 299 -3.13 -11.06 -34.29
C ARG A 299 -4.52 -11.69 -34.13
N PRO A 300 -5.34 -11.73 -35.19
CA PRO A 300 -6.69 -12.33 -35.13
C PRO A 300 -6.73 -13.79 -34.64
N ASP A 301 -5.62 -14.52 -34.77
CA ASP A 301 -5.46 -15.89 -34.26
C ASP A 301 -5.07 -15.98 -32.77
N GLY A 302 -4.97 -14.84 -32.08
CA GLY A 302 -4.61 -14.73 -30.67
C GLY A 302 -3.10 -14.69 -30.38
N THR A 303 -2.26 -14.89 -31.40
CA THR A 303 -0.80 -14.85 -31.26
C THR A 303 -0.30 -13.43 -31.02
N LEU A 304 0.73 -13.27 -30.19
CA LEU A 304 1.37 -11.98 -29.96
C LEU A 304 2.07 -11.52 -31.25
N ASP A 305 1.94 -10.24 -31.62
CA ASP A 305 2.69 -9.72 -32.75
C ASP A 305 4.20 -9.78 -32.46
N GLY A 306 4.97 -10.42 -33.34
CA GLY A 306 6.41 -10.58 -33.16
C GLY A 306 7.20 -9.26 -33.15
N LYS A 307 6.57 -8.15 -33.59
CA LYS A 307 7.12 -6.79 -33.54
C LYS A 307 6.58 -5.96 -32.37
N HIS A 308 5.91 -6.58 -31.39
CA HIS A 308 5.38 -5.89 -30.22
C HIS A 308 6.47 -5.16 -29.42
N ARG A 309 6.13 -3.98 -28.88
CA ARG A 309 7.03 -3.12 -28.09
C ARG A 309 6.38 -2.77 -26.76
N THR A 310 7.13 -2.89 -25.68
CA THR A 310 6.70 -2.55 -24.32
C THR A 310 7.15 -1.16 -23.86
N ALA A 311 7.93 -0.47 -24.70
CA ALA A 311 8.46 0.86 -24.45
C ALA A 311 8.49 1.67 -25.76
N PRO A 312 8.38 3.01 -25.69
CA PRO A 312 8.44 3.87 -26.87
C PRO A 312 9.81 3.75 -27.55
N LEU A 313 9.84 3.90 -28.87
CA LEU A 313 11.07 3.96 -29.65
C LEU A 313 11.92 5.16 -29.24
N GLU A 314 11.28 6.31 -29.05
CA GLU A 314 11.88 7.51 -28.53
C GLU A 314 11.11 7.98 -27.28
N ALA A 315 11.70 7.78 -26.10
CA ALA A 315 11.09 8.26 -24.87
C ALA A 315 11.05 9.79 -24.81
N ALA A 316 9.91 10.34 -24.37
CA ALA A 316 9.78 11.78 -24.14
C ALA A 316 10.65 12.25 -22.97
N ASN A 317 11.18 13.47 -23.07
CA ASN A 317 11.85 14.13 -21.95
C ASN A 317 10.83 14.39 -20.83
N ARG A 318 11.19 14.02 -19.59
CA ARG A 318 10.36 14.25 -18.39
C ARG A 318 10.39 15.73 -17.96
N SER A 319 9.82 16.60 -18.78
CA SER A 319 9.65 18.03 -18.47
C SER A 319 8.62 18.24 -17.35
N GLU A 320 8.66 19.40 -16.70
CA GLU A 320 7.70 19.76 -15.65
C GLU A 320 6.24 19.71 -16.16
N ILE A 321 5.99 20.21 -17.36
CA ILE A 321 4.66 20.17 -17.98
C ILE A 321 4.21 18.74 -18.29
N LEU A 322 5.11 17.85 -18.74
CA LEU A 322 4.80 16.44 -18.93
C LEU A 322 4.40 15.80 -17.62
N LEU A 323 5.23 15.99 -16.58
CA LEU A 323 4.98 15.43 -15.26
C LEU A 323 3.65 15.95 -14.71
N ARG A 324 3.34 17.23 -14.87
CA ARG A 324 2.05 17.79 -14.47
C ARG A 324 0.87 17.16 -15.21
N LEU A 325 0.93 17.11 -16.55
CA LEU A 325 -0.15 16.56 -17.38
C LEU A 325 -0.36 15.06 -17.15
N ALA A 326 0.72 14.32 -16.85
CA ALA A 326 0.68 12.90 -16.53
C ALA A 326 0.30 12.61 -15.07
N ASP A 327 0.10 13.64 -14.23
CA ASP A 327 -0.07 13.54 -12.78
C ASP A 327 1.10 12.84 -12.06
N LEU A 328 2.33 13.11 -12.51
CA LEU A 328 3.58 12.66 -11.92
C LEU A 328 4.36 13.79 -11.26
N SER A 329 3.91 15.04 -11.41
CA SER A 329 4.47 16.17 -10.69
C SER A 329 4.20 15.95 -9.22
N CYS A 330 5.26 15.67 -8.46
CA CYS A 330 5.23 15.83 -7.01
C CYS A 330 4.76 17.27 -6.75
N THR A 331 3.49 17.41 -6.38
CA THR A 331 3.04 18.65 -5.80
C THR A 331 3.69 18.70 -4.43
N TYR A 332 4.83 19.39 -4.36
CA TYR A 332 5.03 20.27 -3.23
C TYR A 332 3.84 21.24 -3.24
N ARG A 333 2.72 20.83 -2.65
CA ARG A 333 2.00 21.79 -1.85
C ARG A 333 3.03 22.19 -0.82
N GLU A 334 3.69 23.32 -1.01
CA GLU A 334 4.03 24.11 0.16
C GLU A 334 2.77 24.04 1.01
N LYS A 335 2.87 23.40 2.18
CA LYS A 335 1.90 23.68 3.22
C LYS A 335 2.00 25.19 3.36
N GLY A 336 1.06 25.91 2.76
CA GLY A 336 0.63 27.18 3.29
C GLY A 336 0.43 26.87 4.76
N GLN A 337 1.35 27.39 5.57
CA GLN A 337 1.15 27.37 7.01
C GLN A 337 -0.27 27.88 7.23
N PRO A 338 -1.06 27.28 8.13
CA PRO A 338 -2.35 27.87 8.48
C PRO A 338 -2.09 29.29 8.98
N GLY A 339 -2.21 30.26 8.08
CA GLY A 339 -2.17 31.67 8.39
C GLY A 339 -3.44 31.97 9.17
N LEU A 340 -3.29 32.67 10.28
CA LEU A 340 -4.42 33.15 11.06
C LEU A 340 -5.32 34.05 10.19
N ARG A 341 -6.65 33.97 10.39
CA ARG A 341 -7.64 34.80 9.68
C ARG A 341 -7.23 36.29 9.70
N PRO A 342 -7.51 37.07 8.63
CA PRO A 342 -7.27 38.51 8.63
C PRO A 342 -7.91 39.16 9.86
N GLY A 343 -7.09 39.72 10.75
CA GLY A 343 -7.52 40.32 12.03
C GLY A 343 -7.03 39.61 13.30
N PHE A 344 -6.61 38.34 13.23
CA PHE A 344 -6.09 37.62 14.41
C PHE A 344 -4.70 38.09 14.86
N GLY A 345 -3.85 38.58 13.94
CA GLY A 345 -2.54 39.16 14.28
C GLY A 345 -2.68 40.39 15.18
N LYS A 346 -3.62 41.29 14.87
CA LYS A 346 -3.92 42.48 15.71
C LYS A 346 -4.49 42.10 17.08
N ALA A 347 -5.34 41.07 17.15
CA ALA A 347 -5.86 40.58 18.42
C ALA A 347 -4.78 39.89 19.27
N GLY A 348 -3.82 39.21 18.62
CA GLY A 348 -2.64 38.62 19.26
C GLY A 348 -1.67 39.68 19.79
N GLU A 349 -1.34 40.69 18.99
CA GLU A 349 -0.51 41.83 19.41
C GLU A 349 -1.15 42.58 20.58
N THR A 350 -2.45 42.89 20.51
CA THR A 350 -3.16 43.57 21.61
C THR A 350 -3.15 42.74 22.90
N ARG A 351 -3.18 41.40 22.80
CA ARG A 351 -3.18 40.50 23.95
C ARG A 351 -1.78 40.29 24.53
N ILE A 352 -0.75 40.32 23.68
CA ILE A 352 0.66 40.35 24.10
C ILE A 352 0.95 41.67 24.80
N ASP A 353 0.53 42.81 24.24
CA ASP A 353 0.70 44.13 24.86
C ASP A 353 -0.01 44.22 26.22
N GLN A 354 -1.21 43.63 26.36
CA GLN A 354 -1.91 43.55 27.64
C GLN A 354 -1.17 42.66 28.65
N LEU A 355 -0.64 41.51 28.21
CA LEU A 355 0.12 40.60 29.06
C LEU A 355 1.46 41.22 29.50
N GLU A 356 2.16 41.91 28.61
CA GLU A 356 3.38 42.66 28.94
C GLU A 356 3.08 43.81 29.91
N GLY A 357 1.97 44.52 29.74
CA GLY A 357 1.48 45.53 30.69
C GLY A 357 1.24 44.93 32.08
N THR A 358 0.55 43.78 32.14
CA THR A 358 0.24 43.10 33.40
C THR A 358 1.51 42.55 34.07
N MET A 359 2.44 42.03 33.28
CA MET A 359 3.71 41.49 33.76
C MET A 359 4.63 42.61 34.29
N ASN A 360 4.59 43.79 33.68
CA ASN A 360 5.29 44.97 34.20
C ASN A 360 4.66 45.50 35.49
N GLU A 361 3.34 45.46 35.65
CA GLU A 361 2.67 45.78 36.93
C GLU A 361 3.03 44.80 38.04
N ILE A 362 3.04 43.49 37.73
CA ILE A 362 3.46 42.45 38.68
C ILE A 362 4.92 42.65 39.08
N LYS A 363 5.80 42.96 38.11
CA LYS A 363 7.21 43.28 38.37
C LYS A 363 7.35 44.51 39.27
N HIS A 364 6.57 45.56 39.04
CA HIS A 364 6.64 46.77 39.86
C HIS A 364 6.12 46.54 41.27
N THR A 365 5.07 45.72 41.41
CA THR A 365 4.52 45.30 42.71
C THR A 365 5.52 44.45 43.48
N LEU A 366 6.17 43.49 42.83
CA LEU A 366 7.24 42.67 43.43
C LEU A 366 8.42 43.53 43.86
N GLN A 367 8.84 44.50 43.04
CA GLN A 367 9.93 45.41 43.39
C GLN A 367 9.55 46.30 44.59
N THR A 368 8.31 46.77 44.66
CA THR A 368 7.81 47.57 45.79
C THR A 368 7.80 46.75 47.09
N VAL A 369 7.42 45.46 47.01
CA VAL A 369 7.48 44.54 48.17
C VAL A 369 8.93 44.26 48.56
N LEU A 370 9.82 44.06 47.60
CA LEU A 370 11.26 43.86 47.83
C LEU A 370 11.90 45.09 48.48
N ASP A 371 11.59 46.30 48.02
CA ASP A 371 12.11 47.55 48.56
C ASP A 371 11.56 47.84 49.97
N GLN A 372 10.37 47.31 50.33
CA GLN A 372 9.83 47.37 51.69
C GLN A 372 10.48 46.35 52.64
N ILE A 373 10.94 45.21 52.13
CA ILE A 373 11.57 44.13 52.92
C ILE A 373 13.08 44.34 53.08
N GLN A 374 13.73 45.04 52.13
CA GLN A 374 15.18 45.29 52.12
C GLN A 374 15.72 45.98 53.40
N PRO A 375 15.05 46.99 53.99
CA PRO A 375 15.50 47.61 55.24
C PRO A 375 15.38 46.68 56.45
N ILE A 376 14.51 45.66 56.39
CA ILE A 376 14.29 44.70 57.47
C ILE A 376 15.37 43.60 57.44
N MET A 377 15.85 43.21 56.26
CA MET A 377 16.92 42.21 56.11
C MET A 377 18.31 42.77 56.44
N LEU A 378 18.55 44.07 56.26
CA LEU A 378 19.84 44.72 56.52
C LEU A 378 20.08 45.11 58.00
N ALA A 379 19.14 44.83 58.90
CA ALA A 379 19.21 45.19 60.33
C ALA A 379 19.78 44.08 61.25
N PHE A 380 20.27 42.96 60.71
CA PHE A 380 20.90 41.89 61.50
C PHE A 380 22.43 41.93 61.36
N PRO A 381 23.21 42.08 62.46
CA PRO A 381 24.65 42.15 62.38
C PRO A 381 25.29 40.77 62.14
N ALA A 382 26.30 40.76 61.28
CA ALA A 382 27.14 39.61 60.99
C ALA A 382 27.92 39.16 62.24
N GLY A 383 27.82 37.87 62.58
CA GLY A 383 28.50 37.28 63.71
C GLY A 383 28.66 35.76 63.60
N ASP A 384 29.88 35.38 63.25
CA ASP A 384 30.66 34.22 63.71
C ASP A 384 30.42 32.78 63.20
N GLN A 385 31.57 32.13 62.95
CA GLN A 385 31.73 30.75 62.49
C GLN A 385 31.68 29.75 63.65
N ASN A 386 31.27 28.52 63.33
CA ASN A 386 31.44 27.28 64.10
C ASN A 386 30.75 27.17 65.47
N SER A 387 29.72 26.32 65.57
CA SER A 387 29.78 25.04 66.33
C SER A 387 28.39 24.43 66.59
N ILE A 388 28.32 23.11 66.37
CA ILE A 388 27.66 22.09 67.21
C ILE A 388 26.12 22.07 67.32
N ARG A 389 25.57 20.93 66.84
CA ARG A 389 24.41 20.11 67.30
C ARG A 389 23.15 20.84 67.76
N HIS A 390 21.98 20.42 67.27
CA HIS A 390 20.80 20.36 68.14
C HIS A 390 19.82 19.24 67.79
N ASP A 391 19.49 18.53 68.87
CA ASP A 391 18.34 17.66 69.10
C ASP A 391 17.16 18.51 69.62
N ALA A 392 15.96 17.93 69.56
CA ALA A 392 14.70 18.27 70.25
C ALA A 392 13.91 19.55 69.85
N GLY A 393 12.87 19.34 69.04
CA GLY A 393 11.49 19.29 69.53
C GLY A 393 10.83 20.55 70.14
N SER A 394 9.70 20.92 69.51
CA SER A 394 8.42 21.34 70.13
C SER A 394 7.96 22.80 70.02
N ARG A 395 6.81 22.91 69.32
CA ARG A 395 5.54 23.55 69.71
C ARG A 395 5.23 25.01 69.28
N ALA A 396 4.15 25.08 68.51
CA ALA A 396 3.37 26.22 68.00
C ALA A 396 2.70 27.11 69.07
N PRO A 397 2.08 28.26 68.68
CA PRO A 397 0.62 28.30 68.44
C PRO A 397 0.17 29.32 67.33
N ARG A 398 -0.76 28.99 66.40
CA ARG A 398 -2.25 28.97 66.44
C ARG A 398 -2.96 30.32 66.11
N ALA A 399 -3.81 30.31 65.06
CA ALA A 399 -4.96 31.20 64.81
C ALA A 399 -5.97 30.48 63.86
N PRO A 400 -7.28 30.80 63.89
CA PRO A 400 -8.33 29.78 64.03
C PRO A 400 -9.30 29.56 62.84
N ASN A 401 -10.01 28.42 62.94
CA ASN A 401 -11.07 27.84 62.10
C ASN A 401 -12.35 28.68 61.94
N VAL A 402 -13.08 28.43 60.84
CA VAL A 402 -14.54 28.11 60.85
C VAL A 402 -14.85 27.04 59.78
N GLU A 403 -15.67 26.06 60.17
CA GLU A 403 -16.04 24.74 59.61
C GLU A 403 -17.03 24.76 58.42
N LEU A 404 -17.19 23.69 57.61
CA LEU A 404 -18.00 22.45 57.84
C LEU A 404 -17.76 21.45 56.66
N PRO A 405 -18.23 20.17 56.69
CA PRO A 405 -18.03 19.06 57.65
C PRO A 405 -17.55 17.73 56.97
N ASP A 406 -16.96 16.84 57.78
CA ASP A 406 -16.31 15.55 57.46
C ASP A 406 -17.25 14.33 57.26
N MET A 407 -16.71 13.24 56.66
CA MET A 407 -16.39 11.95 57.33
C MET A 407 -16.42 10.73 56.36
N PHE A 408 -15.26 10.11 56.04
CA PHE A 408 -14.56 8.99 56.71
C PHE A 408 -15.09 7.58 56.40
N TRP A 409 -14.23 6.72 55.83
CA TRP A 409 -14.13 5.31 56.21
C TRP A 409 -12.68 4.79 56.16
N PRO A 410 -12.26 3.86 57.05
CA PRO A 410 -10.87 3.45 57.25
C PRO A 410 -10.55 2.01 56.77
N THR A 411 -9.26 1.72 56.66
CA THR A 411 -8.64 0.36 56.58
C THR A 411 -7.81 0.09 57.87
N PRO A 412 -7.15 -1.07 58.06
CA PRO A 412 -7.70 -2.38 58.40
C PRO A 412 -6.98 -3.03 59.63
N GLY A 413 -7.43 -4.19 60.11
CA GLY A 413 -6.70 -4.94 61.16
C GLY A 413 -7.25 -6.34 61.50
N LEU A 414 -6.34 -7.30 61.60
CA LEU A 414 -6.48 -8.76 61.66
C LEU A 414 -6.85 -9.37 63.03
N THR A 415 -7.31 -10.64 62.97
CA THR A 415 -7.03 -11.83 63.83
C THR A 415 -8.21 -12.43 64.62
N GLY A 416 -8.34 -13.78 64.56
CA GLY A 416 -8.92 -14.60 65.64
C GLY A 416 -9.87 -15.75 65.27
N GLY A 417 -9.30 -16.90 64.85
CA GLY A 417 -9.58 -18.30 65.26
C GLY A 417 -10.99 -18.87 65.57
N MET A 418 -11.23 -20.07 65.00
CA MET A 418 -11.77 -21.33 65.62
C MET A 418 -12.95 -22.05 64.94
N ILE A 419 -12.74 -23.37 64.83
CA ILE A 419 -13.44 -24.55 64.24
C ILE A 419 -14.56 -25.02 65.23
N PRO A 420 -15.71 -25.68 64.86
CA PRO A 420 -15.71 -27.08 64.36
C PRO A 420 -16.90 -27.65 63.52
N ASN A 421 -16.57 -28.73 62.76
CA ASN A 421 -17.24 -30.04 62.54
C ASN A 421 -18.79 -30.10 62.37
N THR A 422 -19.45 -30.98 61.61
CA THR A 422 -19.16 -32.29 60.95
C THR A 422 -20.43 -32.72 60.19
N HIS A 423 -20.28 -33.53 59.13
CA HIS A 423 -21.11 -34.67 58.63
C HIS A 423 -20.86 -34.78 57.11
N ALA A 424 -19.88 -35.53 56.59
CA ALA A 424 -19.61 -36.98 56.61
C ALA A 424 -20.62 -37.84 55.81
N ALA A 425 -20.26 -38.13 54.56
CA ALA A 425 -20.32 -39.48 53.98
C ALA A 425 -19.31 -39.54 52.80
N ALA A 426 -18.44 -40.55 52.86
CA ALA A 426 -17.36 -40.83 51.90
C ALA A 426 -17.84 -41.83 50.82
N LEU A 427 -17.20 -41.82 49.64
CA LEU A 427 -16.36 -42.91 49.11
C LEU A 427 -16.05 -42.72 47.61
N GLU A 428 -14.75 -42.63 47.33
CA GLU A 428 -13.96 -43.23 46.22
C GLU A 428 -14.22 -42.94 44.72
N ASP A 429 -13.08 -42.94 44.01
CA ASP A 429 -12.83 -43.01 42.56
C ASP A 429 -12.99 -41.75 41.68
N LEU A 430 -11.93 -40.94 41.66
CA LEU A 430 -11.60 -40.02 40.57
C LEU A 430 -11.07 -40.79 39.36
N HIS A 431 -11.97 -41.17 38.45
CA HIS A 431 -11.65 -41.31 37.02
C HIS A 431 -12.03 -40.01 36.28
N SER A 432 -11.18 -39.65 35.33
CA SER A 432 -11.17 -38.49 34.41
C SER A 432 -12.52 -37.86 34.04
N PRO A 433 -12.66 -36.51 34.02
CA PRO A 433 -13.76 -35.86 33.33
C PRO A 433 -13.38 -35.65 31.85
N ALA A 434 -13.37 -36.73 31.08
CA ALA A 434 -13.47 -36.70 29.63
C ALA A 434 -14.92 -36.99 29.20
N THR A 435 -15.93 -36.33 29.77
CA THR A 435 -17.34 -36.54 29.35
C THR A 435 -18.25 -35.39 29.77
N VAL A 436 -18.07 -34.19 29.21
CA VAL A 436 -19.20 -33.25 28.99
C VAL A 436 -18.92 -32.43 27.73
N MET A 437 -18.77 -33.07 26.56
CA MET A 437 -18.87 -32.36 25.27
C MET A 437 -19.42 -33.33 24.21
N SER A 438 -20.73 -33.59 24.28
CA SER A 438 -21.48 -34.12 23.16
C SER A 438 -22.87 -33.51 23.18
N SER A 439 -22.99 -32.33 22.59
CA SER A 439 -24.23 -31.85 22.01
C SER A 439 -23.98 -31.61 20.53
N HIS A 440 -24.73 -32.33 19.71
CA HIS A 440 -24.61 -32.44 18.26
C HIS A 440 -24.26 -31.13 17.55
N MET A 441 -23.01 -30.99 17.10
CA MET A 441 -22.70 -30.13 15.96
C MET A 441 -22.83 -30.95 14.69
N GLN A 442 -23.61 -30.45 13.74
CA GLN A 442 -23.46 -30.88 12.35
C GLN A 442 -22.03 -30.53 11.90
N PRO A 443 -21.35 -31.37 11.11
CA PRO A 443 -20.02 -31.04 10.61
C PRO A 443 -20.10 -29.78 9.76
N VAL A 444 -19.55 -28.66 10.27
CA VAL A 444 -19.29 -27.47 9.46
C VAL A 444 -18.39 -27.92 8.31
N THR A 445 -18.85 -27.72 7.08
CA THR A 445 -18.23 -28.32 5.90
C THR A 445 -16.77 -27.87 5.75
N GLY A 446 -15.84 -28.80 5.95
CA GLY A 446 -14.41 -28.61 5.66
C GLY A 446 -13.48 -28.29 6.83
N LEU A 447 -13.97 -28.20 8.08
CA LEU A 447 -13.08 -28.15 9.26
C LEU A 447 -12.62 -29.57 9.68
N PRO A 448 -11.42 -29.74 10.27
CA PRO A 448 -10.98 -30.99 10.87
C PRO A 448 -11.87 -31.43 12.05
N PRO A 449 -11.77 -32.70 12.49
CA PRO A 449 -12.42 -33.16 13.71
C PRO A 449 -12.02 -32.31 14.93
N VAL A 450 -12.95 -32.12 15.87
CA VAL A 450 -12.74 -31.32 17.09
C VAL A 450 -11.44 -31.64 17.84
N PRO A 451 -11.02 -32.91 18.02
CA PRO A 451 -9.74 -33.21 18.68
C PRO A 451 -8.52 -32.59 17.97
N VAL A 452 -8.54 -32.54 16.63
CA VAL A 452 -7.50 -31.93 15.82
C VAL A 452 -7.50 -30.42 16.01
N ILE A 453 -8.68 -29.79 15.97
CA ILE A 453 -8.85 -28.35 16.21
C ILE A 453 -8.32 -27.97 17.61
N THR A 454 -8.75 -28.67 18.66
CA THR A 454 -8.33 -28.40 20.04
C THR A 454 -6.80 -28.49 20.19
N ARG A 455 -6.17 -29.49 19.56
CA ARG A 455 -4.71 -29.62 19.57
C ARG A 455 -4.02 -28.51 18.78
N LEU A 456 -4.55 -28.09 17.63
CA LEU A 456 -4.02 -26.96 16.87
C LEU A 456 -4.13 -25.63 17.62
N VAL A 457 -5.20 -25.43 18.38
CA VAL A 457 -5.39 -24.26 19.25
C VAL A 457 -4.33 -24.24 20.36
N HIS A 458 -4.04 -25.39 20.97
CA HIS A 458 -2.93 -25.49 21.93
C HIS A 458 -1.60 -25.10 21.28
N LEU A 459 -1.28 -25.67 20.12
CA LEU A 459 -0.04 -25.35 19.38
C LEU A 459 0.03 -23.88 18.97
N PHE A 460 -1.10 -23.27 18.63
CA PHE A 460 -1.19 -21.83 18.34
C PHE A 460 -0.78 -20.99 19.56
N PHE A 461 -1.37 -21.27 20.72
CA PHE A 461 -1.07 -20.55 21.97
C PHE A 461 0.36 -20.79 22.47
N GLU A 462 0.93 -21.93 22.14
CA GLU A 462 2.31 -22.30 22.49
C GLU A 462 3.35 -21.61 21.58
N HIS A 463 3.16 -21.62 20.26
CA HIS A 463 4.22 -21.24 19.31
C HIS A 463 3.99 -19.93 18.55
N ILE A 464 2.75 -19.46 18.39
CA ILE A 464 2.41 -18.27 17.58
C ILE A 464 1.96 -17.10 18.45
N TYR A 465 1.05 -17.37 19.38
CA TYR A 465 0.46 -16.35 20.24
C TYR A 465 1.48 -15.52 21.05
N PRO A 466 2.59 -16.08 21.59
CA PRO A 466 3.54 -15.31 22.40
C PRO A 466 4.17 -14.09 21.68
N TRP A 467 4.19 -14.08 20.34
CA TRP A 467 4.69 -12.96 19.54
C TRP A 467 3.63 -12.36 18.60
N PHE A 468 2.44 -12.97 18.52
CA PHE A 468 1.32 -12.50 17.69
C PHE A 468 -0.04 -12.51 18.43
N PRO A 469 -0.18 -11.83 19.59
CA PRO A 469 -1.36 -11.95 20.44
C PRO A 469 -2.51 -11.03 20.00
N ILE A 470 -3.19 -11.36 18.89
CA ILE A 470 -4.19 -10.48 18.24
C ILE A 470 -5.64 -10.63 18.74
N PHE A 471 -5.94 -11.58 19.63
CA PHE A 471 -7.28 -11.78 20.21
C PHE A 471 -7.22 -12.27 21.67
N HIS A 472 -8.27 -11.99 22.45
CA HIS A 472 -8.31 -12.33 23.87
C HIS A 472 -8.35 -13.82 24.13
N ARG A 473 -7.31 -14.42 24.73
CA ARG A 473 -7.24 -15.86 25.01
C ARG A 473 -8.47 -16.40 25.74
N LEU A 474 -8.85 -15.78 26.86
CA LEU A 474 -10.01 -16.25 27.65
C LEU A 474 -11.32 -16.13 26.86
N SER A 475 -11.54 -14.99 26.20
CA SER A 475 -12.74 -14.80 25.36
C SER A 475 -12.74 -15.73 24.15
N PHE A 476 -11.57 -16.01 23.56
CA PHE A 476 -11.42 -16.91 22.43
C PHE A 476 -11.73 -18.34 22.84
N GLU A 477 -11.08 -18.88 23.87
CA GLU A 477 -11.31 -20.25 24.35
C GLU A 477 -12.77 -20.47 24.78
N ALA A 478 -13.41 -19.45 25.35
CA ALA A 478 -14.82 -19.52 25.75
C ALA A 478 -15.81 -19.54 24.57
N MET A 479 -15.46 -18.91 23.43
CA MET A 479 -16.39 -18.67 22.31
C MET A 479 -15.95 -19.36 21.01
N ILE A 480 -14.90 -20.18 21.03
CA ILE A 480 -14.25 -20.71 19.81
C ILE A 480 -15.20 -21.53 18.90
N PHE A 481 -16.20 -22.19 19.49
CA PHE A 481 -17.18 -23.01 18.77
C PHE A 481 -18.52 -22.31 18.56
N GLU A 482 -18.64 -21.01 18.89
CA GLU A 482 -19.84 -20.23 18.61
C GLU A 482 -19.99 -19.96 17.10
N PRO A 483 -21.22 -19.97 16.56
CA PRO A 483 -21.46 -19.67 15.15
C PRO A 483 -20.91 -18.30 14.74
N GLY A 484 -20.26 -18.21 13.57
CA GLY A 484 -19.67 -17.00 13.02
C GLY A 484 -18.20 -16.76 13.39
N ARG A 485 -17.62 -17.58 14.27
CA ARG A 485 -16.19 -17.51 14.65
C ARG A 485 -15.31 -18.54 13.95
N GLU A 486 -15.88 -19.36 13.07
CA GLU A 486 -15.18 -20.40 12.30
C GLU A 486 -14.04 -19.82 11.45
N ILE A 487 -14.14 -18.54 11.06
CA ILE A 487 -13.10 -17.86 10.31
C ILE A 487 -11.76 -17.77 11.05
N LEU A 488 -11.79 -17.62 12.38
CA LEU A 488 -10.60 -17.62 13.21
C LEU A 488 -9.96 -19.01 13.29
N LEU A 489 -10.78 -20.06 13.28
CA LEU A 489 -10.30 -21.44 13.24
C LEU A 489 -9.53 -21.71 11.95
N TYR A 490 -10.04 -21.26 10.80
CA TYR A 490 -9.28 -21.35 9.55
C TYR A 490 -7.93 -20.63 9.65
N GLY A 491 -7.87 -19.46 10.29
CA GLY A 491 -6.61 -18.75 10.55
C GLY A 491 -5.61 -19.60 11.35
N ILE A 492 -6.09 -20.22 12.44
CA ILE A 492 -5.28 -21.12 13.29
C ILE A 492 -4.80 -22.35 12.52
N LEU A 493 -5.66 -22.97 11.71
CA LEU A 493 -5.29 -24.10 10.85
C LEU A 493 -4.14 -23.69 9.91
N ALA A 494 -4.27 -22.55 9.24
CA ALA A 494 -3.28 -22.06 8.29
C ALA A 494 -1.89 -21.82 8.92
N THR A 495 -1.83 -21.47 10.20
CA THR A 495 -0.56 -21.18 10.89
C THR A 495 -0.02 -22.31 11.75
N SER A 496 -0.86 -23.17 12.31
CA SER A 496 -0.44 -24.09 13.38
C SER A 496 -0.16 -25.52 12.93
N PHE A 497 -0.65 -25.94 11.76
CA PHE A 497 -0.37 -27.30 11.25
C PHE A 497 1.12 -27.60 11.05
N ARG A 498 1.98 -26.57 10.90
CA ARG A 498 3.44 -26.72 10.83
C ARG A 498 4.09 -27.27 12.10
N PHE A 499 3.40 -27.18 13.25
CA PHE A 499 3.85 -27.73 14.53
C PHE A 499 3.22 -29.10 14.83
N TRP A 500 2.44 -29.65 13.89
CA TRP A 500 1.75 -30.92 14.09
C TRP A 500 2.71 -32.10 13.99
N THR A 501 2.79 -32.89 15.07
CA THR A 501 3.71 -34.05 15.17
C THR A 501 3.02 -35.40 14.98
N ASP A 502 1.69 -35.48 15.16
CA ASP A 502 0.98 -36.76 15.14
C ASP A 502 0.85 -37.30 13.71
N ALA A 503 0.75 -38.62 13.54
CA ALA A 503 0.67 -39.25 12.22
C ALA A 503 -0.64 -38.92 11.45
N ALA A 504 -1.75 -38.74 12.17
CA ALA A 504 -3.03 -38.36 11.60
C ALA A 504 -3.39 -36.92 12.03
N PRO A 505 -3.95 -36.06 11.15
CA PRO A 505 -4.23 -36.28 9.72
C PRO A 505 -2.96 -36.48 8.88
N SER A 506 -3.06 -37.11 7.71
CA SER A 506 -1.91 -37.25 6.79
C SER A 506 -1.43 -35.89 6.26
N ILE A 507 -0.22 -35.83 5.68
CA ILE A 507 0.35 -34.59 5.15
C ILE A 507 -0.54 -33.98 4.05
N GLU A 508 -1.14 -34.82 3.20
CA GLU A 508 -2.07 -34.41 2.15
C GLU A 508 -3.36 -33.84 2.75
N GLN A 509 -3.87 -34.47 3.81
CA GLN A 509 -5.05 -33.99 4.53
C GLN A 509 -4.78 -32.63 5.19
N ARG A 510 -3.61 -32.47 5.84
CA ARG A 510 -3.18 -31.18 6.40
C ARG A 510 -3.10 -30.12 5.31
N SER A 511 -2.47 -30.44 4.18
CA SER A 511 -2.34 -29.54 3.03
C SER A 511 -3.70 -29.10 2.50
N ALA A 512 -4.65 -30.04 2.38
CA ALA A 512 -6.02 -29.76 1.94
C ALA A 512 -6.77 -28.84 2.92
N TYR A 513 -6.64 -29.07 4.24
CA TYR A 513 -7.25 -28.20 5.25
C TYR A 513 -6.69 -26.78 5.20
N VAL A 514 -5.38 -26.64 5.03
CA VAL A 514 -4.71 -25.34 4.96
C VAL A 514 -5.08 -24.60 3.67
N LYS A 515 -5.16 -25.30 2.54
CA LYS A 515 -5.65 -24.74 1.28
C LYS A 515 -7.07 -24.19 1.44
N LEU A 516 -7.98 -25.01 1.97
CA LEU A 516 -9.36 -24.60 2.19
C LEU A 516 -9.44 -23.41 3.17
N ALA A 517 -8.64 -23.43 4.23
CA ALA A 517 -8.58 -22.32 5.19
C ALA A 517 -8.21 -21.00 4.50
N ARG A 518 -7.19 -21.00 3.63
CA ARG A 518 -6.76 -19.82 2.87
C ARG A 518 -7.88 -19.29 1.97
N GLU A 519 -8.57 -20.17 1.24
CA GLU A 519 -9.70 -19.82 0.37
C GLU A 519 -10.83 -19.15 1.15
N ARG A 520 -11.22 -19.75 2.27
CA ARG A 520 -12.30 -19.24 3.12
C ARG A 520 -11.97 -17.88 3.73
N ILE A 521 -10.74 -17.70 4.21
CA ILE A 521 -10.29 -16.42 4.78
C ILE A 521 -10.31 -15.31 3.74
N LEU A 522 -9.79 -15.57 2.54
CA LEU A 522 -9.73 -14.56 1.48
C LEU A 522 -11.12 -14.16 1.01
N LEU A 523 -12.00 -15.13 0.76
CA LEU A 523 -13.40 -14.87 0.36
C LEU A 523 -14.14 -14.07 1.45
N ALA A 524 -14.09 -14.52 2.70
CA ALA A 524 -14.78 -13.83 3.80
C ALA A 524 -14.27 -12.40 4.02
N THR A 525 -12.97 -12.14 3.81
CA THR A 525 -12.42 -10.79 3.98
C THR A 525 -12.79 -9.86 2.83
N ILE A 526 -12.97 -10.40 1.62
CA ILE A 526 -13.41 -9.63 0.43
C ILE A 526 -14.90 -9.30 0.53
N ASP A 527 -15.73 -10.23 0.99
CA ASP A 527 -17.18 -10.08 1.02
C ASP A 527 -17.67 -9.13 2.13
N ASP A 528 -17.20 -9.32 3.36
CA ASP A 528 -17.71 -8.61 4.54
C ASP A 528 -16.58 -8.35 5.54
N CYS A 529 -15.68 -7.42 5.21
CA CYS A 529 -14.48 -7.15 5.99
C CYS A 529 -14.79 -6.78 7.46
N THR A 530 -14.71 -7.76 8.36
CA THR A 530 -14.98 -7.67 9.80
C THR A 530 -13.69 -7.77 10.61
N LEU A 531 -13.75 -7.46 11.92
CA LEU A 531 -12.61 -7.66 12.82
C LEU A 531 -12.11 -9.11 12.81
N LEU A 532 -13.03 -10.08 12.81
CA LEU A 532 -12.70 -11.51 12.82
C LEU A 532 -12.07 -11.96 11.50
N SER A 533 -12.59 -11.51 10.35
CA SER A 533 -12.01 -11.86 9.05
C SER A 533 -10.64 -11.19 8.85
N ALA A 534 -10.44 -9.96 9.34
CA ALA A 534 -9.14 -9.30 9.34
C ALA A 534 -8.11 -9.97 10.28
N GLN A 535 -8.51 -10.44 11.46
CA GLN A 535 -7.66 -11.25 12.35
C GLN A 535 -7.25 -12.57 11.68
N ALA A 536 -8.19 -13.27 11.05
CA ALA A 536 -7.91 -14.50 10.32
C ALA A 536 -6.98 -14.25 9.11
N LEU A 537 -7.18 -13.14 8.40
CA LEU A 537 -6.30 -12.72 7.31
C LEU A 537 -4.88 -12.38 7.81
N ALA A 538 -4.75 -11.79 9.00
CA ALA A 538 -3.44 -11.52 9.61
C ALA A 538 -2.66 -12.81 9.87
N LEU A 539 -3.34 -13.87 10.36
CA LEU A 539 -2.76 -15.20 10.49
C LEU A 539 -2.41 -15.82 9.12
N ALA A 540 -3.28 -15.69 8.12
CA ALA A 540 -3.00 -16.16 6.76
C ALA A 540 -1.80 -15.42 6.13
N ALA A 541 -1.57 -14.14 6.45
CA ALA A 541 -0.41 -13.38 6.01
C ALA A 541 0.88 -13.83 6.69
N VAL A 542 0.84 -14.21 7.99
CA VAL A 542 1.96 -14.88 8.67
C VAL A 542 2.32 -16.17 7.94
N ASP A 543 1.33 -17.02 7.60
CA ASP A 543 1.58 -18.21 6.78
C ASP A 543 2.21 -17.84 5.43
N ALA A 544 1.64 -16.88 4.70
CA ALA A 544 2.15 -16.47 3.40
C ALA A 544 3.61 -15.98 3.46
N LEU A 545 3.97 -15.17 4.46
CA LEU A 545 5.35 -14.71 4.68
C LEU A 545 6.29 -15.87 5.04
N GLY A 546 5.82 -16.81 5.85
CA GLY A 546 6.55 -18.01 6.23
C GLY A 546 6.84 -18.98 5.09
N GLN A 547 6.00 -18.99 4.05
CA GLN A 547 6.23 -19.78 2.84
C GLN A 547 7.31 -19.16 1.92
N GLY A 548 7.51 -17.84 1.99
CA GLY A 548 8.52 -17.12 1.22
C GLY A 548 8.05 -15.77 0.69
N THR A 549 9.01 -14.95 0.26
CA THR A 549 8.74 -13.67 -0.39
C THR A 549 8.16 -13.88 -1.79
N GLY A 550 7.00 -13.31 -2.09
CA GLY A 550 6.37 -13.42 -3.41
C GLY A 550 4.95 -12.83 -3.48
N PRO A 551 4.30 -12.87 -4.65
CA PRO A 551 3.01 -12.21 -4.90
C PRO A 551 1.92 -12.54 -3.88
N ARG A 552 1.90 -13.78 -3.37
CA ARG A 552 0.92 -14.22 -2.36
C ARG A 552 1.03 -13.41 -1.07
N ALA A 553 2.22 -13.27 -0.50
CA ALA A 553 2.44 -12.46 0.69
C ALA A 553 2.10 -10.98 0.43
N TRP A 554 2.41 -10.46 -0.77
CA TRP A 554 2.14 -9.06 -1.15
C TRP A 554 0.65 -8.77 -1.22
N ASN A 555 -0.11 -9.68 -1.83
CA ASN A 555 -1.54 -9.55 -1.98
C ASN A 555 -2.24 -9.64 -0.63
N SER A 556 -1.83 -10.60 0.24
CA SER A 556 -2.35 -10.69 1.60
C SER A 556 -2.06 -9.43 2.42
N MET A 557 -0.86 -8.86 2.30
CA MET A 557 -0.53 -7.60 2.99
C MET A 557 -1.29 -6.40 2.43
N SER A 558 -1.50 -6.33 1.11
CA SER A 558 -2.30 -5.28 0.47
C SER A 558 -3.75 -5.33 0.95
N LEU A 559 -4.32 -6.54 1.04
CA LEU A 559 -5.67 -6.74 1.57
C LEU A 559 -5.76 -6.38 3.06
N LEU A 560 -4.74 -6.70 3.87
CA LEU A 560 -4.67 -6.27 5.29
C LEU A 560 -4.57 -4.76 5.47
N ALA A 561 -3.75 -4.09 4.64
CA ALA A 561 -3.65 -2.62 4.68
C ALA A 561 -4.99 -1.96 4.33
N THR A 562 -5.74 -2.53 3.39
CA THR A 562 -7.10 -2.11 3.05
C THR A 562 -8.08 -2.42 4.18
N ALA A 563 -8.03 -3.62 4.77
CA ALA A 563 -8.86 -4.02 5.91
C ALA A 563 -8.65 -3.10 7.12
N ALA A 564 -7.41 -2.75 7.44
CA ALA A 564 -7.09 -1.81 8.51
C ALA A 564 -7.70 -0.41 8.30
N LYS A 565 -7.83 0.02 7.03
CA LYS A 565 -8.50 1.28 6.67
C LYS A 565 -10.02 1.15 6.75
N HIS A 566 -10.60 0.09 6.18
CA HIS A 566 -12.05 -0.16 6.21
C HIS A 566 -12.58 -0.29 7.64
N LEU A 567 -11.87 -1.00 8.50
CA LEU A 567 -12.22 -1.17 9.91
C LEU A 567 -11.82 0.04 10.78
N GLU A 568 -11.27 1.10 10.19
CA GLU A 568 -10.77 2.30 10.86
C GLU A 568 -9.87 2.02 12.07
N LEU A 569 -9.03 0.97 11.99
CA LEU A 569 -8.25 0.47 13.13
C LEU A 569 -7.27 1.50 13.70
N SER A 570 -6.98 2.57 12.96
CA SER A 570 -6.04 3.64 13.33
C SER A 570 -6.67 4.80 14.12
N LYS A 571 -8.00 4.84 14.28
CA LYS A 571 -8.70 5.89 15.03
C LYS A 571 -8.94 5.48 16.48
N SER A 572 -8.68 6.37 17.42
CA SER A 572 -9.08 6.19 18.83
C SER A 572 -10.55 6.59 18.99
N GLN A 573 -11.41 5.63 19.38
CA GLN A 573 -12.85 5.86 19.54
C GLN A 573 -13.24 6.55 20.85
N SER A 574 -12.29 6.84 21.75
CA SER A 574 -12.59 7.37 23.10
C SER A 574 -12.59 8.89 23.24
N LEU A 575 -12.36 9.67 22.17
CA LEU A 575 -12.22 11.14 22.26
C LEU A 575 -13.16 11.97 21.37
N GLU A 576 -13.93 11.38 20.46
CA GLU A 576 -14.83 12.15 19.56
C GLU A 576 -16.33 12.09 19.93
N SER A 577 -16.74 11.27 20.90
CA SER A 577 -18.16 11.18 21.31
C SER A 577 -18.69 12.45 21.99
N ALA A 578 -17.82 13.38 22.42
CA ALA A 578 -18.23 14.64 23.04
C ALA A 578 -18.40 15.82 22.06
N GLU A 579 -17.84 15.77 20.84
CA GLU A 579 -17.82 16.93 19.92
C GLU A 579 -18.62 16.77 18.62
N ARG A 580 -19.18 15.58 18.33
CA ARG A 580 -20.04 15.36 17.15
C ARG A 580 -21.50 15.10 17.50
N SER A 581 -22.11 16.01 18.26
CA SER A 581 -23.57 16.16 18.26
C SER A 581 -24.00 17.19 17.22
N THR A 582 -23.96 16.81 15.94
CA THR A 582 -24.76 17.47 14.88
C THR A 582 -25.58 16.41 14.15
N PRO A 583 -26.91 16.39 14.31
CA PRO A 583 -27.76 15.25 13.97
C PRO A 583 -28.24 15.31 12.51
N LEU A 584 -27.39 14.97 11.54
CA LEU A 584 -27.83 14.96 10.13
C LEU A 584 -27.42 13.76 9.27
N VAL A 585 -26.56 12.84 9.73
CA VAL A 585 -26.37 11.54 9.06
C VAL A 585 -26.00 10.48 10.10
N ALA A 586 -27.00 9.85 10.70
CA ALA A 586 -26.86 8.59 11.41
C ALA A 586 -27.91 7.65 10.82
N ASN A 587 -27.53 6.91 9.78
CA ASN A 587 -28.29 5.82 9.21
C ASN A 587 -27.37 4.61 9.12
N ASP A 588 -27.01 4.03 10.26
CA ASP A 588 -26.68 2.62 10.35
C ASP A 588 -27.43 2.04 11.56
N PRO A 589 -28.13 0.89 11.43
CA PRO A 589 -29.04 0.42 12.49
C PRO A 589 -28.38 -0.33 13.67
N ASP A 590 -27.05 -0.41 13.75
CA ASP A 590 -26.36 -1.33 14.70
C ASP A 590 -25.30 -0.69 15.64
N ASP A 591 -25.13 0.64 15.68
CA ASP A 591 -24.06 1.28 16.47
C ASP A 591 -24.56 1.97 17.75
N ASP A 592 -25.05 1.17 18.71
CA ASP A 592 -25.50 1.62 20.04
C ASP A 592 -24.81 0.85 21.19
N GLY A 593 -23.50 0.59 21.07
CA GLY A 593 -22.72 -0.03 22.16
C GLY A 593 -21.29 0.50 22.27
N GLU A 594 -20.92 1.05 23.44
CA GLU A 594 -19.50 1.23 23.80
C GLU A 594 -18.78 -0.12 23.61
N LEU A 595 -17.71 -0.15 22.80
CA LEU A 595 -16.89 -1.35 22.65
C LEU A 595 -16.38 -1.80 24.03
N SER A 596 -16.42 -3.11 24.28
CA SER A 596 -15.80 -3.65 25.49
C SER A 596 -14.30 -3.34 25.51
N ILE A 597 -13.72 -3.20 26.72
CA ILE A 597 -12.28 -2.96 26.90
C ILE A 597 -11.45 -3.99 26.12
N VAL A 598 -11.91 -5.24 26.11
CA VAL A 598 -11.30 -6.35 25.36
C VAL A 598 -11.33 -6.09 23.86
N GLN A 599 -12.51 -5.80 23.27
CA GLN A 599 -12.63 -5.54 21.82
C GLN A 599 -11.83 -4.32 21.37
N ALA A 600 -11.79 -3.26 22.17
CA ALA A 600 -10.96 -2.09 21.88
C ALA A 600 -9.47 -2.44 21.83
N GLU A 601 -9.01 -3.29 22.75
CA GLU A 601 -7.63 -3.78 22.78
C GLU A 601 -7.33 -4.77 21.64
N GLU A 602 -8.27 -5.64 21.25
CA GLU A 602 -8.12 -6.54 20.10
C GLU A 602 -7.90 -5.75 18.79
N ARG A 603 -8.67 -4.67 18.57
CA ARG A 603 -8.50 -3.79 17.40
C ARG A 603 -7.13 -3.11 17.40
N LYS A 604 -6.69 -2.63 18.57
CA LYS A 604 -5.39 -1.99 18.76
C LYS A 604 -4.25 -2.96 18.45
N ARG A 605 -4.30 -4.17 19.03
CA ARG A 605 -3.30 -5.22 18.81
C ARG A 605 -3.26 -5.69 17.36
N LEU A 606 -4.41 -5.82 16.72
CA LEU A 606 -4.49 -6.15 15.30
C LEU A 606 -3.78 -5.10 14.43
N LEU A 607 -3.97 -3.80 14.68
CA LEU A 607 -3.25 -2.77 13.92
C LEU A 607 -1.74 -2.90 14.07
N TRP A 608 -1.24 -3.04 15.30
CA TRP A 608 0.20 -3.15 15.56
C TRP A 608 0.80 -4.44 14.96
N ALA A 609 0.03 -5.54 14.97
CA ALA A 609 0.37 -6.77 14.28
C ALA A 609 0.47 -6.57 12.75
N ILE A 610 -0.51 -5.90 12.14
CA ILE A 610 -0.48 -5.56 10.71
C ILE A 610 0.72 -4.66 10.39
N CYS A 611 1.02 -3.67 11.25
CA CYS A 611 2.19 -2.81 11.09
C CYS A 611 3.49 -3.61 11.09
N SER A 612 3.63 -4.56 12.03
CA SER A 612 4.79 -5.46 12.10
C SER A 612 4.96 -6.25 10.80
N LEU A 613 3.91 -6.92 10.33
CA LEU A 613 3.94 -7.68 9.07
C LEU A 613 4.25 -6.78 7.86
N ASP A 614 3.68 -5.57 7.82
CA ASP A 614 3.92 -4.58 6.77
C ASP A 614 5.38 -4.14 6.72
N ARG A 615 6.05 -3.96 7.87
CA ARG A 615 7.48 -3.59 7.90
C ARG A 615 8.34 -4.64 7.24
N PHE A 616 8.22 -5.88 7.69
CA PHE A 616 9.09 -6.92 7.18
C PHE A 616 8.78 -7.28 5.73
N SER A 617 7.50 -7.32 5.36
CA SER A 617 7.09 -7.46 3.96
C SER A 617 7.72 -6.35 3.12
N SER A 618 7.51 -5.08 3.47
CA SER A 618 7.97 -3.95 2.64
C SER A 618 9.49 -3.90 2.47
N VAL A 619 10.23 -4.19 3.55
CA VAL A 619 11.70 -4.30 3.51
C VAL A 619 12.14 -5.45 2.61
N SER A 620 11.51 -6.63 2.72
CA SER A 620 11.85 -7.77 1.86
C SER A 620 11.51 -7.53 0.39
N HIS A 621 10.68 -6.52 0.08
CA HIS A 621 10.29 -6.16 -1.29
C HIS A 621 10.99 -4.92 -1.83
N GLY A 622 11.72 -4.17 -1.00
CA GLY A 622 12.32 -2.90 -1.41
C GLY A 622 11.27 -1.87 -1.86
N GLN A 623 10.12 -1.84 -1.17
CA GLN A 623 9.01 -0.92 -1.42
C GLN A 623 8.68 -0.14 -0.16
N PRO A 624 8.06 1.05 -0.25
CA PRO A 624 7.46 1.67 0.93
C PRO A 624 6.31 0.78 1.42
N GLY A 625 6.08 0.72 2.73
CA GLY A 625 4.94 -0.08 3.21
C GLY A 625 3.61 0.64 3.21
N GLY A 626 2.56 -0.14 3.36
CA GLY A 626 1.17 0.30 3.16
C GLY A 626 0.63 1.17 4.30
N ILE A 627 1.27 1.15 5.48
CA ILE A 627 0.85 1.91 6.66
C ILE A 627 1.97 2.86 7.12
N ASP A 628 1.69 4.16 7.14
CA ASP A 628 2.60 5.18 7.66
C ASP A 628 2.46 5.30 9.19
N MET A 629 3.45 4.77 9.92
CA MET A 629 3.44 4.78 11.39
C MET A 629 3.42 6.21 11.98
N ARG A 630 3.89 7.24 11.26
CA ARG A 630 3.89 8.64 11.76
C ARG A 630 2.48 9.20 11.91
N ASN A 631 1.51 8.64 11.19
CA ASN A 631 0.13 9.08 11.19
C ASN A 631 -0.74 8.30 12.19
N ILE A 632 -0.19 7.27 12.84
CA ILE A 632 -0.91 6.52 13.86
C ILE A 632 -1.11 7.40 15.10
N ARG A 633 -2.35 7.46 15.58
CA ARG A 633 -2.77 8.19 16.77
C ARG A 633 -3.48 7.21 17.71
N LEU A 634 -2.72 6.25 18.19
CA LEU A 634 -3.20 5.22 19.10
C LEU A 634 -2.19 4.97 20.22
N PRO A 635 -2.66 4.48 21.37
CA PRO A 635 -1.76 4.00 22.39
C PRO A 635 -1.04 2.72 21.99
N TYR A 636 0.08 2.49 22.65
CA TYR A 636 0.71 1.19 22.64
C TYR A 636 -0.25 0.13 23.21
N PRO A 637 -0.11 -1.13 22.79
CA PRO A 637 -0.85 -2.21 23.40
C PRO A 637 -0.56 -2.36 24.88
N LYS A 638 -1.54 -2.86 25.63
CA LYS A 638 -1.34 -3.26 27.03
C LYS A 638 -0.56 -4.55 27.11
N SER A 639 0.09 -4.83 28.24
CA SER A 639 0.68 -6.14 28.49
C SER A 639 -0.41 -7.22 28.60
N ASP A 640 -0.06 -8.48 28.38
CA ASP A 640 -1.04 -9.60 28.38
C ASP A 640 -1.82 -9.71 29.70
N ASP A 641 -1.19 -9.45 30.84
CA ASP A 641 -1.84 -9.47 32.17
C ASP A 641 -2.80 -8.30 32.43
N GLN A 642 -2.81 -7.29 31.55
CA GLN A 642 -3.53 -6.02 31.74
C GLN A 642 -4.70 -5.84 30.77
N TRP A 643 -5.11 -6.89 30.07
CA TRP A 643 -6.17 -6.82 29.07
C TRP A 643 -7.51 -6.30 29.57
N GLU A 644 -7.88 -6.72 30.77
CA GLU A 644 -9.15 -6.33 31.39
C GLU A 644 -9.00 -5.07 32.28
N GLN A 645 -7.78 -4.55 32.42
CA GLN A 645 -7.48 -3.47 33.35
C GLN A 645 -7.66 -2.10 32.68
N ASN A 646 -8.35 -1.17 33.36
CA ASN A 646 -8.47 0.22 32.93
C ASN A 646 -7.25 1.04 33.40
N SER A 647 -6.06 0.69 32.89
CA SER A 647 -4.81 1.40 33.14
C SER A 647 -4.68 2.60 32.20
N PRO A 648 -4.00 3.71 32.61
CA PRO A 648 -3.80 4.88 31.76
C PRO A 648 -3.06 4.51 30.48
N ASP A 649 -3.61 4.95 29.34
CA ASP A 649 -3.08 4.64 28.02
C ASP A 649 -1.77 5.40 27.76
N ARG A 650 -0.70 4.66 27.44
CA ARG A 650 0.56 5.24 26.94
C ARG A 650 0.44 5.46 25.44
N TRP A 651 0.45 6.71 25.01
CA TRP A 651 0.27 7.07 23.60
C TRP A 651 1.52 6.84 22.76
N TYR A 652 1.35 6.24 21.57
CA TYR A 652 2.45 6.07 20.63
C TYR A 652 3.01 7.41 20.17
N GLN A 653 4.33 7.51 20.18
CA GLN A 653 5.05 8.66 19.64
C GLN A 653 6.12 8.14 18.69
N ALA A 654 6.01 8.53 17.41
CA ALA A 654 7.02 8.19 16.43
C ALA A 654 8.40 8.69 16.92
N PRO A 655 9.42 7.84 17.06
CA PRO A 655 10.68 8.26 17.67
C PRO A 655 11.33 9.37 16.82
N THR A 656 11.76 10.48 17.41
CA THR A 656 12.43 11.59 16.68
C THR A 656 13.82 11.86 17.25
N MET A 657 14.67 12.60 16.53
CA MET A 657 16.00 13.03 17.01
C MET A 657 15.97 13.81 18.34
N LYS A 658 14.80 14.31 18.76
CA LYS A 658 14.60 15.14 19.95
C LYS A 658 13.63 14.53 20.96
N SER A 659 13.22 13.27 20.83
CA SER A 659 12.36 12.66 21.85
C SER A 659 13.18 12.48 23.13
N SER A 660 13.16 13.49 23.99
CA SER A 660 13.50 13.37 25.39
C SER A 660 12.66 12.25 25.96
N PHE A 661 13.33 11.18 26.40
CA PHE A 661 12.70 10.12 27.18
C PHE A 661 11.97 10.79 28.33
N HIS A 662 10.63 10.72 28.32
CA HIS A 662 9.85 11.11 29.48
C HIS A 662 10.32 10.25 30.65
N GLU A 663 10.50 10.91 31.79
CA GLU A 663 10.99 10.35 33.05
C GLU A 663 10.49 8.92 33.26
N ALA A 664 11.44 8.04 33.59
CA ALA A 664 11.17 6.67 33.98
C ALA A 664 10.09 6.67 35.07
N ASP A 665 8.87 6.30 34.69
CA ASP A 665 7.81 6.03 35.66
C ASP A 665 8.17 4.71 36.34
N THR A 666 8.68 4.83 37.57
CA THR A 666 9.33 3.81 38.38
C THR A 666 8.42 2.64 38.84
N GLY A 667 7.32 2.37 38.13
CA GLY A 667 6.32 1.37 38.54
C GLY A 667 5.62 0.58 37.45
N ALA A 668 5.83 0.86 36.16
CA ALA A 668 5.19 0.09 35.08
C ALA A 668 6.05 -1.14 34.69
N SER A 669 5.42 -2.31 34.57
CA SER A 669 6.03 -3.51 33.97
C SER A 669 6.66 -3.12 32.62
N TYR A 670 7.96 -3.39 32.44
CA TYR A 670 8.68 -3.05 31.21
C TYR A 670 8.20 -3.91 30.06
N ASP A 671 7.18 -3.44 29.35
CA ASP A 671 6.63 -4.17 28.21
C ASP A 671 7.55 -4.03 26.99
N VAL A 672 8.26 -5.12 26.69
CA VAL A 672 9.17 -5.27 25.55
C VAL A 672 8.48 -4.94 24.22
N TRP A 673 7.17 -5.15 24.12
CA TRP A 673 6.43 -4.94 22.89
C TRP A 673 6.35 -3.46 22.48
N HIS A 674 6.32 -2.54 23.45
CA HIS A 674 6.41 -1.10 23.19
C HIS A 674 7.71 -0.73 22.48
N HIS A 675 8.82 -1.26 22.99
CA HIS A 675 10.14 -1.01 22.42
C HIS A 675 10.33 -1.70 21.07
N TYR A 676 9.68 -2.86 20.86
CA TYR A 676 9.64 -3.50 19.56
C TYR A 676 8.90 -2.66 18.52
N ILE A 677 7.77 -2.04 18.88
CA ILE A 677 7.04 -1.09 18.02
C ILE A 677 7.93 0.12 17.65
N ASP A 678 8.70 0.64 18.59
CA ASP A 678 9.67 1.72 18.31
C ASP A 678 10.77 1.26 17.34
N ALA A 679 11.29 0.05 17.51
CA ALA A 679 12.26 -0.55 16.60
C ALA A 679 11.68 -0.69 15.17
N LEU A 680 10.43 -1.13 15.04
CA LEU A 680 9.72 -1.21 13.76
C LEU A 680 9.59 0.16 13.06
N ALA A 681 9.43 1.24 13.83
CA ALA A 681 9.44 2.60 13.30
C ALA A 681 10.83 3.06 12.82
N PHE A 682 11.91 2.51 13.37
CA PHE A 682 13.26 2.68 12.81
C PHE A 682 13.45 1.84 11.54
N VAL A 683 12.94 0.60 11.51
CA VAL A 683 12.94 -0.25 10.29
C VAL A 683 12.22 0.46 9.14
N ASP A 684 11.05 1.06 9.39
CA ASP A 684 10.33 1.85 8.39
C ASP A 684 11.16 3.03 7.85
N ARG A 685 11.77 3.81 8.74
CA ARG A 685 12.61 4.95 8.35
C ARG A 685 13.85 4.54 7.57
N SER A 686 14.50 3.46 7.99
CA SER A 686 15.64 2.88 7.27
C SER A 686 15.21 2.41 5.88
N ASN A 687 14.06 1.73 5.77
CA ASN A 687 13.51 1.32 4.48
C ASN A 687 13.19 2.53 3.58
N GLN A 688 12.45 3.52 4.10
CA GLN A 688 12.13 4.75 3.38
C GLN A 688 13.37 5.48 2.87
N PHE A 689 14.47 5.44 3.64
CA PHE A 689 15.77 5.98 3.24
C PHE A 689 16.44 5.14 2.14
N LEU A 690 16.45 3.81 2.27
CA LEU A 690 17.10 2.89 1.33
C LEU A 690 16.41 2.80 -0.03
N ILE A 691 15.09 2.97 -0.09
CA ILE A 691 14.34 2.93 -1.36
C ILE A 691 14.45 4.23 -2.18
N GLN A 692 14.99 5.32 -1.60
CA GLN A 692 15.20 6.54 -2.36
C GLN A 692 16.29 6.33 -3.41
N PRO A 693 16.07 6.73 -4.68
CA PRO A 693 17.11 6.66 -5.68
C PRO A 693 18.22 7.68 -5.37
N VAL A 694 19.47 7.22 -5.40
CA VAL A 694 20.66 8.06 -5.17
C VAL A 694 21.56 7.96 -6.38
N ASN A 695 21.92 9.10 -6.98
CA ASN A 695 22.91 9.12 -8.05
C ASN A 695 24.32 9.17 -7.44
N LEU A 696 24.98 8.01 -7.39
CA LEU A 696 26.34 7.87 -6.83
C LEU A 696 27.41 8.62 -7.64
N MET A 697 27.09 9.09 -8.85
CA MET A 697 27.99 9.91 -9.68
C MET A 697 27.98 11.39 -9.28
N VAL A 698 27.03 11.81 -8.44
CA VAL A 698 26.87 13.20 -8.00
C VAL A 698 27.36 13.33 -6.55
N SER A 699 28.51 13.97 -6.36
CA SER A 699 29.15 14.09 -5.04
C SER A 699 28.24 14.70 -3.96
N VAL A 700 27.42 15.69 -4.30
CA VAL A 700 26.48 16.32 -3.36
C VAL A 700 25.43 15.32 -2.87
N GLN A 701 24.83 14.53 -3.77
CA GLN A 701 23.85 13.51 -3.39
C GLN A 701 24.49 12.41 -2.54
N CYS A 702 25.73 12.02 -2.83
CA CYS A 702 26.48 11.10 -1.97
C CYS A 702 26.71 11.65 -0.57
N GLN A 703 27.07 12.94 -0.44
CA GLN A 703 27.28 13.59 0.85
C GLN A 703 25.98 13.71 1.65
N GLU A 704 24.87 14.10 1.00
CA GLU A 704 23.54 14.14 1.62
C GLU A 704 23.10 12.77 2.11
N TRP A 705 23.27 11.74 1.27
CA TRP A 705 22.96 10.36 1.63
C TRP A 705 23.79 9.91 2.85
N GLN A 706 25.10 10.15 2.85
CA GLN A 706 25.99 9.81 3.98
C GLN A 706 25.60 10.55 5.27
N SER A 707 25.23 11.82 5.16
CA SER A 707 24.77 12.62 6.30
C SER A 707 23.47 12.06 6.88
N ASN A 708 22.49 11.76 6.03
CA ASN A 708 21.21 11.18 6.43
C ASN A 708 21.38 9.78 7.05
N PHE A 709 22.24 8.94 6.46
CA PHE A 709 22.62 7.65 7.02
C PHE A 709 23.19 7.80 8.44
N ARG A 710 24.20 8.67 8.63
CA ARG A 710 24.81 8.92 9.95
C ARG A 710 23.79 9.41 10.97
N ARG A 711 22.83 10.25 10.56
CA ARG A 711 21.76 10.75 11.44
C ARG A 711 20.82 9.62 11.86
N LEU A 712 20.42 8.74 10.94
CA LEU A 712 19.59 7.59 11.25
C LEU A 712 20.31 6.63 12.20
N ASP A 713 21.56 6.30 11.89
CA ASP A 713 22.42 5.43 12.68
C ASP A 713 22.63 5.96 14.10
N THR A 714 23.01 7.24 14.24
CA THR A 714 23.16 7.90 15.54
C THR A 714 21.86 7.89 16.34
N SER A 715 20.72 8.10 15.68
CA SER A 715 19.41 8.11 16.33
C SER A 715 19.03 6.72 16.86
N LEU A 716 19.24 5.68 16.05
CA LEU A 716 18.99 4.30 16.45
C LEU A 716 19.90 3.89 17.62
N SER A 717 21.21 4.14 17.53
CA SER A 717 22.16 3.82 18.61
C SER A 717 21.87 4.58 19.91
N SER A 718 21.48 5.85 19.80
CA SER A 718 21.14 6.67 20.97
C SER A 718 19.85 6.20 21.63
N TRP A 719 18.81 5.91 20.84
CA TRP A 719 17.56 5.35 21.35
C TRP A 719 17.80 4.00 22.04
N PHE A 720 18.57 3.11 21.41
CA PHE A 720 18.88 1.80 21.97
C PHE A 720 19.69 1.90 23.27
N SER A 721 20.70 2.78 23.31
CA SER A 721 21.52 2.99 24.52
C SER A 721 20.72 3.58 25.68
N ALA A 722 19.62 4.27 25.40
CA ALA A 722 18.73 4.84 26.38
C ALA A 722 17.63 3.87 26.87
N LEU A 723 17.54 2.66 26.31
CA LEU A 723 16.62 1.64 26.82
C LEU A 723 16.99 1.22 28.26
N PRO A 724 15.99 0.85 29.09
CA PRO A 724 16.23 0.26 30.41
C PRO A 724 17.14 -0.96 30.32
N ALA A 725 18.02 -1.14 31.31
CA ALA A 725 18.97 -2.27 31.34
C ALA A 725 18.25 -3.63 31.23
N GLN A 726 17.08 -3.76 31.84
CA GLN A 726 16.23 -4.97 31.82
C GLN A 726 15.69 -5.33 30.42
N VAL A 727 15.59 -4.35 29.52
CA VAL A 727 15.18 -4.56 28.13
C VAL A 727 16.42 -4.75 27.25
N ARG A 728 17.54 -4.10 27.57
CA ARG A 728 18.78 -4.17 26.81
C ARG A 728 19.60 -5.43 27.05
N GLU A 729 19.60 -5.95 28.28
CA GLU A 729 20.39 -7.11 28.68
C GLU A 729 19.59 -8.41 28.58
N SER A 730 20.31 -9.54 28.49
CA SER A 730 19.72 -10.88 28.35
C SER A 730 18.75 -11.21 29.49
N GLN A 731 17.54 -11.66 29.13
CA GLN A 731 16.54 -12.06 30.11
C GLN A 731 16.82 -13.48 30.61
N ALA A 732 16.56 -13.72 31.90
CA ALA A 732 16.71 -15.06 32.50
C ALA A 732 15.71 -16.10 31.95
N MET A 733 14.66 -15.64 31.27
CA MET A 733 13.61 -16.46 30.67
C MET A 733 13.49 -16.10 29.19
N PHE A 734 13.29 -17.12 28.35
CA PHE A 734 13.12 -16.93 26.91
C PHE A 734 11.85 -16.10 26.61
N SER A 735 12.01 -15.08 25.78
CA SER A 735 10.92 -14.21 25.31
C SER A 735 11.08 -13.94 23.81
N PRO A 736 10.15 -14.45 22.96
CA PRO A 736 10.18 -14.20 21.52
C PRO A 736 10.19 -12.72 21.14
N ALA A 737 9.43 -11.89 21.86
CA ALA A 737 9.37 -10.45 21.62
C ALA A 737 10.71 -9.76 21.93
N TRP A 738 11.40 -10.20 22.98
CA TRP A 738 12.72 -9.68 23.33
C TRP A 738 13.76 -10.09 22.29
N VAL A 739 13.78 -11.37 21.89
CA VAL A 739 14.66 -11.87 20.82
C VAL A 739 14.43 -11.08 19.53
N MET A 740 13.17 -10.84 19.15
CA MET A 740 12.84 -10.05 17.97
C MET A 740 13.30 -8.60 18.06
N LEU A 741 13.13 -7.95 19.22
CA LEU A 741 13.64 -6.60 19.46
C LEU A 741 15.16 -6.54 19.27
N GLN A 742 15.89 -7.43 19.95
CA GLN A 742 17.35 -7.47 19.87
C GLN A 742 17.82 -7.76 18.44
N ALA A 743 17.25 -8.78 17.81
CA ALA A 743 17.61 -9.19 16.45
C ALA A 743 17.35 -8.07 15.42
N THR A 744 16.26 -7.32 15.59
CA THR A 744 15.92 -6.19 14.71
C THR A 744 16.90 -5.02 14.83
N VAL A 745 17.45 -4.77 16.04
CA VAL A 745 18.36 -3.65 16.29
C VAL A 745 19.82 -4.00 16.04
N TYR A 746 20.27 -5.19 16.41
CA TYR A 746 21.69 -5.53 16.56
C TYR A 746 22.36 -6.22 15.36
N LEU A 747 21.87 -6.03 14.14
CA LEU A 747 22.54 -6.48 12.91
C LEU A 747 23.96 -5.91 12.70
N ARG A 748 24.48 -5.06 13.61
CA ARG A 748 25.75 -4.34 13.51
C ARG A 748 26.87 -4.84 14.46
N SER A 749 26.58 -5.52 15.57
CA SER A 749 27.60 -5.65 16.64
C SER A 749 27.44 -6.82 17.62
N LEU A 750 26.92 -7.96 17.17
CA LEU A 750 26.82 -9.13 18.05
C LEU A 750 28.16 -9.89 18.11
N PRO A 751 28.64 -10.29 19.31
CA PRO A 751 29.22 -11.62 19.41
C PRO A 751 28.07 -12.59 19.13
N PHE A 752 28.07 -13.23 17.95
CA PHE A 752 27.00 -14.11 17.49
C PHE A 752 26.69 -15.27 18.47
N ASN A 753 27.57 -15.52 19.44
CA ASN A 753 27.44 -16.47 20.54
C ASN A 753 26.12 -16.39 21.33
N ASP A 754 25.45 -15.23 21.44
CA ASP A 754 24.24 -15.09 22.26
C ASP A 754 22.96 -15.64 21.58
N PHE A 755 22.91 -15.74 20.24
CA PHE A 755 21.77 -16.33 19.54
C PHE A 755 21.98 -17.80 19.19
N THR A 756 23.23 -18.25 19.14
CA THR A 756 23.60 -19.65 18.93
C THR A 756 23.34 -20.52 20.16
N SER A 757 23.05 -19.92 21.31
CA SER A 757 22.63 -20.62 22.53
C SER A 757 21.13 -20.90 22.61
N LEU A 758 20.33 -20.43 21.66
CA LEU A 758 18.89 -20.74 21.61
C LEU A 758 18.70 -22.23 21.32
N SER A 759 17.84 -22.89 22.10
CA SER A 759 17.51 -24.28 21.85
C SER A 759 16.64 -24.44 20.59
N PRO A 760 16.61 -25.63 19.96
CA PRO A 760 15.69 -25.90 18.85
C PRO A 760 14.22 -25.57 19.17
N GLY A 761 13.79 -25.78 20.43
CA GLY A 761 12.43 -25.45 20.88
C GLY A 761 12.20 -23.94 20.99
N ASP A 762 13.22 -23.16 21.35
CA ASP A 762 13.13 -21.69 21.38
C ASP A 762 12.96 -21.13 19.96
N LEU A 763 13.68 -21.70 18.98
CA LEU A 763 13.59 -21.32 17.57
C LEU A 763 12.21 -21.63 16.95
N ASP A 764 11.55 -22.70 17.38
CA ASP A 764 10.17 -23.04 16.96
C ASP A 764 9.14 -21.98 17.40
N CYS A 765 9.44 -21.23 18.47
CA CYS A 765 8.62 -20.15 18.99
C CYS A 765 8.93 -18.78 18.37
N LEU A 766 9.83 -18.69 17.38
CA LEU A 766 10.16 -17.44 16.69
C LEU A 766 9.42 -17.28 15.36
N PRO A 767 9.07 -16.03 14.98
CA PRO A 767 8.33 -15.76 13.75
C PRO A 767 9.20 -15.97 12.50
N PRO A 768 8.59 -16.08 11.30
CA PRO A 768 9.33 -16.15 10.03
C PRO A 768 10.16 -14.88 9.77
N MET A 769 9.83 -13.78 10.46
CA MET A 769 10.62 -12.55 10.39
C MET A 769 11.98 -12.67 11.05
N PHE A 770 12.14 -13.56 12.04
CA PHE A 770 13.46 -13.86 12.58
C PHE A 770 14.34 -14.55 11.53
N ALA A 771 13.79 -15.46 10.72
CA ALA A 771 14.53 -16.08 9.60
C ALA A 771 14.99 -15.03 8.58
N PHE A 772 14.17 -14.01 8.31
CA PHE A 772 14.58 -12.87 7.47
C PHE A 772 15.76 -12.09 8.10
N VAL A 773 15.76 -11.87 9.42
CA VAL A 773 16.87 -11.22 10.12
C VAL A 773 18.16 -12.05 10.03
N LEU A 774 18.07 -13.37 10.25
CA LEU A 774 19.20 -14.29 10.09
C LEU A 774 19.75 -14.26 8.66
N TRP A 775 18.88 -14.25 7.65
CA TRP A 775 19.27 -14.11 6.25
C TRP A 775 20.01 -12.79 5.98
N VAL A 776 19.53 -11.66 6.50
CA VAL A 776 20.21 -10.36 6.31
C VAL A 776 21.60 -10.37 6.96
N ALA A 777 21.72 -10.94 8.15
CA ALA A 777 23.01 -11.10 8.84
C ALA A 777 23.97 -11.99 8.03
N ALA A 778 23.52 -13.19 7.67
CA ALA A 778 24.33 -14.18 6.96
C ALA A 778 24.75 -13.68 5.57
N ARG A 779 23.84 -13.04 4.84
CA ARG A 779 24.16 -12.44 3.54
C ARG A 779 25.18 -11.32 3.68
N SER A 780 25.08 -10.50 4.72
CA SER A 780 26.05 -9.41 4.96
C SER A 780 27.45 -9.98 5.21
N LEU A 781 27.58 -11.03 6.01
CA LEU A 781 28.83 -11.76 6.22
C LEU A 781 29.35 -12.41 4.94
N ALA A 782 28.48 -13.07 4.17
CA ALA A 782 28.85 -13.67 2.89
C ALA A 782 29.35 -12.65 1.86
N ILE A 783 28.73 -11.46 1.80
CA ILE A 783 29.20 -10.37 0.93
C ILE A 783 30.57 -9.86 1.40
N LEU A 784 30.78 -9.66 2.70
CA LEU A 784 32.09 -9.28 3.24
C LEU A 784 33.16 -10.32 2.90
N TRP A 785 32.88 -11.60 3.14
CA TRP A 785 33.77 -12.71 2.81
C TRP A 785 34.14 -12.72 1.31
N THR A 786 33.13 -12.66 0.42
CA THR A 786 33.35 -12.74 -1.03
C THR A 786 33.99 -11.49 -1.63
N THR A 787 33.89 -10.33 -0.98
CA THR A 787 34.51 -9.07 -1.44
C THR A 787 35.93 -8.87 -0.92
N HIS A 788 36.28 -9.44 0.24
CA HIS A 788 37.62 -9.36 0.83
C HIS A 788 38.58 -10.49 0.42
N HIS A 789 38.16 -11.40 -0.46
CA HIS A 789 38.97 -12.55 -0.94
C HIS A 789 39.54 -13.43 0.20
N GLU A 790 38.78 -13.62 1.27
CA GLU A 790 39.18 -14.55 2.34
C GLU A 790 38.94 -16.01 1.92
N SER A 791 39.80 -16.93 2.36
CA SER A 791 39.77 -18.34 1.93
C SER A 791 38.63 -19.16 2.55
N THR A 792 38.03 -18.71 3.65
CA THR A 792 36.97 -19.44 4.37
C THR A 792 35.96 -18.46 5.00
N PRO A 793 34.66 -18.77 4.95
CA PRO A 793 33.67 -18.03 5.73
C PRO A 793 33.96 -18.17 7.24
N GLY A 794 33.77 -17.10 8.01
CA GLY A 794 34.03 -17.11 9.45
C GLY A 794 33.06 -18.02 10.24
N PRO A 795 33.38 -18.40 11.49
CA PRO A 795 32.60 -19.35 12.30
C PRO A 795 31.15 -18.90 12.55
N ASP A 796 30.89 -17.60 12.53
CA ASP A 796 29.55 -17.03 12.70
C ASP A 796 28.60 -17.40 11.54
N MET A 797 29.14 -17.69 10.34
CA MET A 797 28.34 -18.05 9.17
C MET A 797 27.67 -19.41 9.32
N ASP A 798 28.41 -20.40 9.84
CA ASP A 798 27.89 -21.76 10.07
C ASP A 798 26.76 -21.75 11.08
N ALA A 799 26.90 -20.94 12.13
CA ALA A 799 25.90 -20.83 13.17
C ALA A 799 24.58 -20.19 12.67
N LEU A 800 24.67 -19.19 11.79
CA LEU A 800 23.51 -18.60 11.13
C LEU A 800 22.83 -19.57 10.16
N LEU A 801 23.61 -20.37 9.42
CA LEU A 801 23.07 -21.41 8.55
C LEU A 801 22.37 -22.52 9.35
N ILE A 802 22.93 -22.94 10.48
CA ILE A 802 22.30 -23.89 11.39
C ILE A 802 20.97 -23.32 11.90
N GLY A 803 20.95 -22.04 12.32
CA GLY A 803 19.72 -21.35 12.73
C GLY A 803 18.66 -21.32 11.62
N LEU A 804 19.03 -20.96 10.39
CA LEU A 804 18.13 -20.97 9.24
C LEU A 804 17.59 -22.38 8.93
N ARG A 805 18.44 -23.40 8.96
CA ARG A 805 18.05 -24.81 8.74
C ARG A 805 17.13 -25.33 9.85
N GLN A 806 17.38 -24.96 11.10
CA GLN A 806 16.49 -25.32 12.20
C GLN A 806 15.11 -24.67 12.02
N MET A 807 15.07 -23.39 11.66
CA MET A 807 13.81 -22.70 11.37
C MET A 807 13.10 -23.24 10.13
N ALA A 808 13.83 -23.77 9.15
CA ALA A 808 13.27 -24.33 7.91
C ALA A 808 12.28 -25.47 8.17
N THR A 809 12.41 -26.17 9.29
CA THR A 809 11.47 -27.21 9.73
C THR A 809 10.04 -26.69 9.92
N ARG A 810 9.87 -25.41 10.25
CA ARG A 810 8.57 -24.75 10.46
C ARG A 810 8.27 -23.69 9.40
N TRP A 811 9.31 -23.03 8.91
CA TRP A 811 9.22 -21.85 8.05
C TRP A 811 9.99 -22.08 6.74
N PRO A 812 9.31 -22.52 5.66
CA PRO A 812 9.93 -22.79 4.36
C PRO A 812 10.76 -21.64 3.78
N CYS A 813 10.44 -20.38 4.10
CA CYS A 813 11.24 -19.23 3.71
C CYS A 813 12.70 -19.32 4.19
N ALA A 814 12.94 -19.92 5.36
CA ALA A 814 14.28 -20.07 5.93
C ALA A 814 15.13 -21.06 5.12
N GLN A 815 14.52 -22.13 4.59
CA GLN A 815 15.20 -23.06 3.68
C GLN A 815 15.69 -22.33 2.44
N ARG A 816 14.83 -21.52 1.81
CA ARG A 816 15.19 -20.74 0.63
C ARG A 816 16.37 -19.80 0.88
N TYR A 817 16.40 -19.17 2.07
CA TYR A 817 17.52 -18.33 2.47
C TYR A 817 18.81 -19.14 2.64
N ALA A 818 18.74 -20.31 3.27
CA ALA A 818 19.88 -21.22 3.40
C ALA A 818 20.39 -21.70 2.03
N ASP A 819 19.51 -22.08 1.12
CA ASP A 819 19.85 -22.54 -0.23
C ASP A 819 20.57 -21.45 -1.03
N LEU A 820 20.10 -20.20 -0.93
CA LEU A 820 20.74 -19.05 -1.59
C LEU A 820 22.15 -18.78 -1.06
N LEU A 821 22.38 -18.96 0.24
CA LEU A 821 23.72 -18.83 0.84
C LEU A 821 24.62 -20.00 0.42
N GLN A 822 24.08 -21.22 0.45
CA GLN A 822 24.82 -22.43 0.10
C GLN A 822 25.29 -22.41 -1.36
N LEU A 823 24.45 -21.91 -2.28
CA LEU A 823 24.81 -21.74 -3.69
C LEU A 823 26.10 -20.91 -3.91
N ILE A 824 26.40 -19.99 -3.01
CA ILE A 824 27.60 -19.14 -3.07
C ILE A 824 28.77 -19.73 -2.29
N MET A 825 28.49 -20.49 -1.23
CA MET A 825 29.49 -21.17 -0.42
C MET A 825 30.04 -22.43 -1.08
N ASP A 826 29.22 -23.12 -1.88
CA ASP A 826 29.64 -24.29 -2.66
C ASP A 826 30.63 -23.89 -3.75
N ASP A 827 31.59 -24.78 -4.04
CA ASP A 827 32.61 -24.56 -5.07
C ASP A 827 31.96 -24.67 -6.46
N THR A 828 31.32 -23.57 -6.86
CA THR A 828 30.68 -23.41 -8.16
C THR A 828 31.73 -23.33 -9.26
N ASP A 829 31.38 -23.85 -10.44
CA ASP A 829 32.25 -23.88 -11.62
C ASP A 829 32.99 -22.55 -11.83
N ALA A 830 34.31 -22.61 -12.06
CA ALA A 830 35.20 -21.45 -12.03
C ALA A 830 34.79 -20.36 -13.03
N GLU A 831 34.10 -20.73 -14.12
CA GLU A 831 33.57 -19.81 -15.12
C GLU A 831 32.24 -19.13 -14.71
N ALA A 832 31.40 -19.80 -13.91
CA ALA A 832 30.08 -19.28 -13.50
C ALA A 832 30.14 -18.44 -12.22
N ARG A 833 31.11 -18.74 -11.34
CA ARG A 833 31.29 -18.12 -10.02
C ARG A 833 31.37 -16.59 -10.06
N PRO A 834 32.12 -15.92 -10.97
CA PRO A 834 32.19 -14.46 -10.99
C PRO A 834 30.83 -13.78 -11.21
N LYS A 835 29.99 -14.37 -12.08
CA LYS A 835 28.66 -13.85 -12.41
C LYS A 835 27.64 -14.10 -11.29
N LEU A 836 27.74 -15.25 -10.62
CA LEU A 836 26.93 -15.55 -9.43
C LEU A 836 27.25 -14.58 -8.30
N LEU A 837 28.54 -14.35 -8.04
CA LEU A 837 29.00 -13.39 -7.03
C LEU A 837 28.59 -11.95 -7.34
N GLU A 838 28.69 -11.51 -8.60
CA GLU A 838 28.22 -10.17 -9.01
C GLU A 838 26.72 -9.99 -8.70
N ILE A 839 25.90 -11.00 -8.99
CA ILE A 839 24.46 -10.94 -8.75
C ILE A 839 24.14 -11.01 -7.26
N PHE A 840 24.80 -11.89 -6.51
CA PHE A 840 24.59 -12.08 -5.08
C PHE A 840 25.03 -10.85 -4.27
N ASN A 841 26.17 -10.25 -4.62
CA ASN A 841 26.75 -9.09 -3.96
C ASN A 841 26.02 -7.78 -4.28
N ASP A 842 25.06 -7.79 -5.22
CA ASP A 842 24.17 -6.65 -5.46
C ASP A 842 23.21 -6.46 -4.26
N THR A 843 23.64 -5.66 -3.30
CA THR A 843 22.90 -5.34 -2.05
C THR A 843 21.54 -4.68 -2.30
N ARG A 844 21.28 -4.21 -3.53
CA ARG A 844 19.97 -3.65 -3.93
C ARG A 844 18.94 -4.72 -4.26
N ARG A 845 19.33 -5.99 -4.37
CA ARG A 845 18.41 -7.10 -4.70
C ARG A 845 17.77 -7.67 -3.45
N THR A 846 16.48 -7.91 -3.53
CA THR A 846 15.72 -8.69 -2.54
C THR A 846 16.05 -10.19 -2.66
N ALA A 847 15.73 -10.97 -1.64
CA ALA A 847 15.88 -12.43 -1.67
C ALA A 847 15.11 -13.06 -2.84
N TYR A 848 13.85 -12.67 -3.05
CA TYR A 848 13.05 -13.06 -4.22
C TYR A 848 13.72 -12.72 -5.56
N GLY A 849 14.29 -11.51 -5.66
CA GLY A 849 14.98 -11.05 -6.86
C GLY A 849 16.27 -11.82 -7.15
N LEU A 850 16.96 -12.27 -6.09
CA LEU A 850 18.13 -13.15 -6.19
C LEU A 850 17.71 -14.55 -6.64
N GLU A 851 16.73 -15.17 -5.98
CA GLU A 851 16.21 -16.50 -6.31
C GLU A 851 15.82 -16.59 -7.80
N LYS A 852 15.04 -15.62 -8.29
CA LYS A 852 14.61 -15.55 -9.69
C LYS A 852 15.76 -15.40 -10.70
N LYS A 853 16.86 -14.76 -10.31
CA LYS A 853 18.01 -14.52 -11.21
C LYS A 853 19.04 -15.64 -11.13
N LEU A 854 19.37 -16.11 -9.95
CA LEU A 854 20.33 -17.18 -9.70
C LEU A 854 19.77 -18.53 -10.18
N GLY A 855 18.48 -18.80 -9.96
CA GLY A 855 17.82 -20.01 -10.46
C GLY A 855 17.83 -20.13 -11.99
N LYS A 856 17.82 -19.01 -12.73
CA LYS A 856 17.98 -19.00 -14.19
C LYS A 856 19.40 -19.32 -14.67
N ILE A 857 20.40 -19.13 -13.82
CA ILE A 857 21.82 -19.27 -14.16
C ILE A 857 22.34 -20.64 -13.74
N ALA A 858 21.91 -21.15 -12.59
CA ALA A 858 22.34 -22.44 -12.04
C ALA A 858 21.80 -23.65 -12.82
N GLY A 859 20.96 -23.46 -13.84
CA GLY A 859 20.54 -24.52 -14.77
C GLY A 859 19.74 -25.69 -14.16
N SER A 860 19.37 -25.63 -12.87
CA SER A 860 18.61 -26.69 -12.20
C SER A 860 17.19 -26.81 -12.75
N PRO A 861 16.80 -27.95 -13.34
CA PRO A 861 15.44 -28.26 -13.71
C PRO A 861 14.90 -29.36 -12.78
N SER A 862 14.73 -29.11 -11.48
CA SER A 862 13.93 -29.99 -10.59
C SER A 862 13.77 -29.39 -9.19
N ALA A 863 12.75 -28.55 -9.03
CA ALA A 863 12.05 -28.19 -7.77
C ALA A 863 11.14 -26.99 -8.07
N SER A 864 11.58 -26.10 -8.96
CA SER A 864 10.87 -24.88 -9.31
C SER A 864 9.65 -25.08 -10.22
N GLN A 865 9.48 -26.23 -10.90
CA GLN A 865 8.33 -26.42 -11.79
C GLN A 865 7.02 -26.77 -11.06
N ASP A 866 7.07 -27.47 -9.93
CA ASP A 866 5.88 -27.72 -9.10
C ASP A 866 5.60 -26.60 -8.09
N LEU A 867 6.61 -25.76 -7.79
CA LEU A 867 6.52 -24.57 -6.92
C LEU A 867 5.94 -23.32 -7.60
N PHE A 868 5.72 -23.36 -8.92
CA PHE A 868 5.13 -22.27 -9.70
C PHE A 868 3.86 -22.70 -10.44
N SER A 869 3.04 -23.55 -9.81
CA SER A 869 1.63 -23.59 -10.19
C SER A 869 1.04 -22.19 -10.04
N PHE A 870 0.48 -21.67 -11.14
CA PHE A 870 -0.32 -20.44 -11.15
C PHE A 870 -1.70 -20.68 -10.52
N ASP A 871 -1.93 -21.83 -9.87
CA ASP A 871 -2.98 -21.91 -8.86
C ASP A 871 -2.56 -21.10 -7.66
N PHE A 872 -3.27 -19.99 -7.46
CA PHE A 872 -3.24 -19.10 -6.30
C PHE A 872 -3.26 -19.82 -4.93
N LEU A 873 -3.49 -21.15 -4.90
CA LEU A 873 -3.93 -21.95 -3.77
C LEU A 873 -3.13 -23.24 -3.53
N ASP A 874 -2.21 -23.68 -4.42
CA ASP A 874 -1.54 -24.98 -4.28
C ASP A 874 -0.04 -24.89 -4.02
N MET A 875 0.36 -25.43 -2.85
CA MET A 875 1.68 -26.03 -2.57
C MET A 875 1.53 -26.96 -1.34
N PRO A 876 1.99 -28.22 -1.40
CA PRO A 876 2.01 -29.12 -0.24
C PRO A 876 3.02 -28.67 0.82
N PHE A 877 2.84 -29.16 2.05
CA PHE A 877 3.85 -29.07 3.11
C PHE A 877 5.17 -29.72 2.64
N LEU A 878 6.32 -29.12 2.99
CA LEU A 878 7.61 -29.79 2.84
C LEU A 878 7.60 -31.05 3.71
N ASP A 879 7.97 -32.17 3.10
CA ASP A 879 8.13 -33.46 3.77
C ASP A 879 9.11 -33.34 4.94
N ASN A 880 8.75 -33.88 6.09
CA ASN A 880 9.73 -34.27 7.12
C ASN A 880 10.55 -35.50 6.68
N ASP A 881 10.26 -36.05 5.49
CA ASP A 881 10.99 -37.14 4.84
C ASP A 881 11.91 -36.65 3.70
N ILE A 882 12.66 -35.56 3.90
CA ILE A 882 13.99 -35.45 3.25
C ILE A 882 14.94 -36.40 3.97
N ASN A 883 14.63 -37.69 3.87
CA ASN A 883 15.52 -38.80 4.17
C ASN A 883 15.60 -39.75 2.97
N ASP A 884 15.21 -39.29 1.77
CA ASP A 884 15.45 -40.03 0.53
C ASP A 884 16.82 -39.69 -0.06
N GLY A 885 17.85 -40.20 0.63
CA GLY A 885 18.93 -41.00 0.04
C GLY A 885 19.74 -40.49 -1.15
N SER A 886 19.68 -39.22 -1.55
CA SER A 886 20.39 -38.74 -2.76
C SER A 886 21.24 -37.49 -2.59
N TRP A 887 21.71 -37.16 -1.38
CA TRP A 887 22.89 -36.29 -1.15
C TRP A 887 23.70 -36.66 0.12
N LEU A 888 23.79 -37.96 0.42
CA LEU A 888 24.77 -38.51 1.36
C LEU A 888 25.69 -39.47 0.60
N PRO A 889 26.95 -39.09 0.39
CA PRO A 889 27.99 -39.88 1.02
C PRO A 889 29.13 -38.97 1.50
N LEU A 890 29.03 -38.42 2.71
CA LEU A 890 30.20 -37.89 3.41
C LEU A 890 30.08 -37.94 4.94
N PHE A 891 29.34 -38.90 5.48
CA PHE A 891 29.48 -39.32 6.88
C PHE A 891 29.44 -40.85 6.93
N SER A 892 30.60 -41.48 6.80
CA SER A 892 30.82 -42.84 7.26
C SER A 892 31.47 -42.78 8.65
N ASP A 893 30.92 -43.55 9.57
CA ASP A 893 31.48 -43.88 10.88
C ASP A 893 32.99 -44.10 10.82
N ASN A 894 33.75 -43.17 11.41
CA ASN A 894 35.07 -43.32 12.04
C ASN A 894 35.85 -42.00 11.98
N ALA A 895 35.51 -41.05 12.84
CA ALA A 895 36.45 -40.04 13.35
C ALA A 895 35.81 -39.34 14.56
N VAL A 896 35.61 -40.12 15.63
CA VAL A 896 35.58 -39.56 16.97
C VAL A 896 37.04 -39.30 17.35
N ASN A 897 37.30 -38.10 17.87
CA ASN A 897 38.56 -37.57 18.42
C ASN A 897 39.45 -36.79 17.46
N ASP A 898 39.95 -35.69 18.02
CA ASP A 898 40.79 -34.65 17.44
C ASP A 898 39.96 -33.85 16.43
N TRP A 899 39.58 -32.60 16.65
CA TRP A 899 40.42 -31.45 16.99
C TRP A 899 39.61 -30.48 17.86
N LEU A 900 40.20 -30.09 19.00
CA LEU A 900 39.75 -28.98 19.85
C LEU A 900 39.88 -27.63 19.14
#